data_AF-A0A4R1HP57-F1
#
_entry.id   AF-A0A4R1HP57-F1
#
_cell.length_a   1.000
_cell.length_b   1.000
_cell.length_c   1.000
_cell.angle_alpha   90.00
_cell.angle_beta   90.00
_cell.angle_gamma   90.00
#
_symmetry.space_group_name_H-M   'P 1'
#
loop_
_entity.id
_entity.type
_entity.pdbx_description
1 polymer ?
#
loop_
_entity_poly.entity_id
_entity_poly.type
_entity_poly.pdbx_seq_one_letter_code
_entity_poly.pdbx_strand_id
1 'polypeptide(L)'
;MHIHSHLIYNGHSPKQVSPFVFVSRLYVLLTLVLLVLAGCGGSPVQPTRPTDQGVDARIQSYIEQGDYLSAARHYLEAARTAPSDQRPALRLKAAAVLEQGELWDQLEPVLASIDTRTLNEQQRIQHLLLSVRLDLAEGRSEEALQKLQTISNPELLPDHGYRYYQLRAMAYAMRGNTLEAARQLIWLDGLLDDPQQKLENQYRIWEQLSTLTDHALENLRVNPPPDPLSGWMELLQITRQSSGDRQAWMQQLAGWRARYPGHAAESALLPDLLGQLEQLTARPQHIAVLLPFSGRARESAAALRDGMLAAWYEEQPVETTLRFYDTGGDAMLLWSVYQQAVDDGADFVIGPLLKASIDQLSQSGLLPVPVMALNQTGGETDNELPLYQFGLAPEDEARQAAQRIFNDGHQYVISLIPDNPWGERVFNAFARAYGDLGGEVLETGRYPPKTADFKKPIESTLNLDGSKRRHNALQRLLGERLNYEPRRRQDVEAIFILGFPRQARQLRPQLRFHHAGDLPVYSTSHVYAATSDPGLDRDMDGLMFCDIPWVLDKAGRWAEKREMLARVWPVRSKRFQRLFALGYDAWQVTPWLGTLNMPGFANYPGATGILTLDEQKRLHRTLEWAQFYRGVPKKLTHSETSVSMEGRNESQKDRGPGRSPGL
;
A
#
# COMPACT_ATOMS: atom_id res chain seq x y z
N MET A 1 -26.73 -59.11 -1.66
CA MET A 1 -27.58 -60.29 -1.38
C MET A 1 -27.22 -61.36 -2.42
N HIS A 2 -26.64 -62.48 -1.97
CA HIS A 2 -26.31 -63.78 -2.64
C HIS A 2 -25.89 -63.80 -4.13
N ILE A 3 -24.66 -64.14 -4.54
CA ILE A 3 -23.92 -65.44 -4.58
C ILE A 3 -24.44 -66.47 -5.61
N HIS A 4 -23.46 -67.04 -6.36
CA HIS A 4 -23.39 -68.25 -7.21
C HIS A 4 -23.59 -68.09 -8.73
N SER A 5 -22.61 -68.35 -9.61
CA SER A 5 -21.73 -69.52 -9.90
C SER A 5 -22.27 -70.31 -11.09
N HIS A 6 -21.48 -70.53 -12.15
CA HIS A 6 -21.21 -71.87 -12.72
C HIS A 6 -20.16 -71.86 -13.83
N LEU A 7 -19.11 -72.66 -13.59
CA LEU A 7 -18.16 -73.21 -14.55
C LEU A 7 -18.78 -74.40 -15.30
N ILE A 8 -18.41 -74.61 -16.58
CA ILE A 8 -18.32 -75.95 -17.18
C ILE A 8 -17.02 -76.05 -18.00
N TYR A 9 -16.23 -77.06 -17.61
CA TYR A 9 -15.04 -77.60 -18.26
C TYR A 9 -15.46 -78.69 -19.25
N ASN A 10 -14.73 -78.86 -20.36
CA ASN A 10 -14.55 -80.18 -20.98
C ASN A 10 -13.26 -80.18 -21.81
N GLY A 11 -12.33 -81.06 -21.43
CA GLY A 11 -11.07 -81.28 -22.14
C GLY A 11 -11.14 -82.46 -23.11
N HIS A 12 -10.18 -82.53 -24.03
CA HIS A 12 -9.64 -83.76 -24.62
C HIS A 12 -8.24 -83.47 -25.21
N SER A 13 -7.27 -84.30 -24.83
CA SER A 13 -5.91 -84.44 -25.38
C SER A 13 -5.71 -85.94 -25.70
N PRO A 14 -4.65 -86.39 -26.39
CA PRO A 14 -3.86 -85.80 -27.48
C PRO A 14 -3.67 -86.78 -28.67
N LYS A 15 -3.09 -86.33 -29.80
CA LYS A 15 -2.43 -87.20 -30.79
C LYS A 15 -1.03 -86.66 -31.10
N GLN A 16 -0.02 -87.49 -30.89
CA GLN A 16 1.38 -87.27 -31.26
C GLN A 16 1.60 -87.60 -32.74
N VAL A 17 2.32 -86.73 -33.46
CA VAL A 17 3.08 -87.05 -34.69
C VAL A 17 4.39 -86.22 -34.69
N SER A 18 5.42 -86.78 -35.33
CA SER A 18 6.87 -86.69 -35.10
C SER A 18 7.64 -85.39 -35.51
N PRO A 19 8.89 -85.19 -35.00
CA PRO A 19 9.61 -83.91 -35.03
C PRO A 19 10.76 -83.87 -36.07
N PHE A 20 10.50 -84.17 -37.35
CA PHE A 20 11.59 -84.21 -38.34
C PHE A 20 11.38 -83.38 -39.62
N VAL A 21 10.29 -82.62 -39.72
CA VAL A 21 10.02 -81.75 -40.89
C VAL A 21 10.05 -80.25 -40.55
N PHE A 22 10.18 -79.89 -39.27
CA PHE A 22 10.10 -78.49 -38.82
C PHE A 22 11.43 -77.72 -38.89
N VAL A 23 12.58 -78.41 -38.91
CA VAL A 23 13.89 -77.74 -38.85
C VAL A 23 14.28 -77.12 -40.21
N SER A 24 13.88 -77.71 -41.33
CA SER A 24 14.25 -77.21 -42.68
C SER A 24 13.48 -75.96 -43.12
N ARG A 25 12.23 -75.78 -42.66
CA ARG A 25 11.44 -74.56 -42.97
C ARG A 25 11.80 -73.38 -42.08
N LEU A 26 12.39 -73.62 -40.90
CA LEU A 26 12.80 -72.56 -39.99
C LEU A 26 14.06 -71.82 -40.50
N TYR A 27 15.03 -72.54 -41.09
CA TYR A 27 16.25 -71.90 -41.64
C TYR A 27 16.02 -71.11 -42.93
N VAL A 28 15.06 -71.50 -43.77
CA VAL A 28 14.69 -70.73 -44.99
C VAL A 28 13.89 -69.48 -44.63
N LEU A 29 13.05 -69.54 -43.58
CA LEU A 29 12.36 -68.35 -43.08
C LEU A 29 13.31 -67.40 -42.31
N LEU A 30 14.31 -67.93 -41.61
CA LEU A 30 15.31 -67.11 -40.90
C LEU A 30 16.25 -66.38 -41.87
N THR A 31 16.62 -67.00 -43.00
CA THR A 31 17.48 -66.38 -44.03
C THR A 31 16.74 -65.37 -44.89
N LEU A 32 15.44 -65.53 -45.13
CA LEU A 32 14.62 -64.52 -45.82
C LEU A 32 14.32 -63.29 -44.94
N VAL A 33 14.18 -63.47 -43.61
CA VAL A 33 14.01 -62.35 -42.66
C VAL A 33 15.32 -61.57 -42.47
N LEU A 34 16.48 -62.22 -42.56
CA LEU A 34 17.79 -61.55 -42.50
C LEU A 34 18.12 -60.71 -43.76
N LEU A 35 17.53 -61.02 -44.92
CA LEU A 35 17.74 -60.26 -46.17
C LEU A 35 16.80 -59.06 -46.35
N VAL A 36 15.62 -59.06 -45.71
CA VAL A 36 14.69 -57.90 -45.74
C VAL A 36 15.06 -56.83 -44.70
N LEU A 37 15.86 -57.17 -43.67
CA LEU A 37 16.37 -56.20 -42.68
C LEU A 37 17.61 -55.41 -43.14
N ALA A 38 18.18 -55.69 -44.31
CA ALA A 38 19.35 -54.97 -44.85
C ALA A 38 19.01 -53.92 -45.94
N GLY A 39 17.73 -53.66 -46.21
CA GLY A 39 17.29 -52.95 -47.43
C GLY A 39 16.60 -51.59 -47.26
N CYS A 40 16.42 -51.05 -46.05
CA CYS A 40 15.90 -49.70 -45.85
C CYS A 40 16.92 -48.84 -45.12
N GLY A 41 17.83 -48.24 -45.89
CA GLY A 41 18.65 -47.12 -45.45
C GLY A 41 17.78 -45.90 -45.21
N GLY A 42 17.38 -45.68 -43.96
CA GLY A 42 17.09 -44.34 -43.48
C GLY A 42 18.38 -43.53 -43.51
N SER A 43 18.31 -42.30 -44.02
CA SER A 43 19.41 -41.34 -43.95
C SER A 43 20.05 -41.36 -42.56
N PRO A 44 21.39 -41.34 -42.43
CA PRO A 44 22.02 -41.47 -41.14
C PRO A 44 21.59 -40.29 -40.26
N VAL A 45 20.79 -40.58 -39.22
CA VAL A 45 20.77 -39.74 -38.03
C VAL A 45 22.20 -39.77 -37.52
N GLN A 46 22.91 -38.66 -37.69
CA GLN A 46 24.23 -38.51 -37.11
C GLN A 46 24.09 -38.76 -35.60
N PRO A 47 24.84 -39.72 -35.03
CA PRO A 47 24.92 -39.82 -33.59
C PRO A 47 25.42 -38.47 -33.08
N THR A 48 24.66 -37.82 -32.19
CA THR A 48 25.17 -36.75 -31.34
C THR A 48 26.50 -37.22 -30.78
N ARG A 49 27.58 -36.50 -31.11
CA ARG A 49 28.93 -36.84 -30.66
C ARG A 49 28.93 -36.95 -29.13
N PRO A 50 29.73 -37.85 -28.54
CA PRO A 50 29.83 -38.03 -27.08
C PRO A 50 30.51 -36.86 -26.34
N THR A 51 30.48 -35.64 -26.89
CA THR A 51 31.04 -34.41 -26.32
C THR A 51 29.98 -33.44 -25.77
N ASP A 52 28.71 -33.51 -26.18
CA ASP A 52 27.66 -32.57 -25.72
C ASP A 52 27.29 -32.76 -24.23
N GLN A 53 27.23 -34.00 -23.75
CA GLN A 53 26.79 -34.28 -22.37
C GLN A 53 27.82 -33.87 -21.29
N GLY A 54 29.13 -33.87 -21.62
CA GLY A 54 30.19 -33.54 -20.67
C GLY A 54 30.40 -32.03 -20.45
N VAL A 55 30.14 -31.22 -21.49
CA VAL A 55 30.24 -29.75 -21.41
C VAL A 55 29.04 -29.18 -20.64
N ASP A 56 27.83 -29.63 -20.94
CA ASP A 56 26.62 -29.16 -20.25
C ASP A 56 26.65 -29.58 -18.75
N ALA A 57 27.12 -30.78 -18.40
CA ALA A 57 27.24 -31.21 -16.99
C ALA A 57 28.24 -30.37 -16.17
N ARG A 58 29.38 -30.00 -16.77
CA ARG A 58 30.37 -29.13 -16.10
C ARG A 58 29.84 -27.71 -15.94
N ILE A 59 29.13 -27.19 -16.93
CA ILE A 59 28.51 -25.87 -16.86
C ILE A 59 27.42 -25.81 -15.79
N GLN A 60 26.59 -26.86 -15.67
CA GLN A 60 25.59 -26.96 -14.60
C GLN A 60 26.23 -26.90 -13.21
N SER A 61 27.39 -27.54 -13.01
CA SER A 61 28.09 -27.44 -11.71
C SER A 61 28.49 -26.01 -11.33
N TYR A 62 28.84 -25.15 -12.30
CA TYR A 62 29.12 -23.74 -12.04
C TYR A 62 27.85 -22.95 -11.70
N ILE A 63 26.74 -23.25 -12.37
CA ILE A 63 25.43 -22.63 -12.09
C ILE A 63 24.95 -23.01 -10.67
N GLU A 64 25.08 -24.28 -10.28
CA GLU A 64 24.75 -24.75 -8.93
C GLU A 64 25.62 -24.09 -7.84
N GLN A 65 26.85 -23.70 -8.18
CA GLN A 65 27.76 -22.96 -7.30
C GLN A 65 27.52 -21.44 -7.33
N GLY A 66 26.58 -20.94 -8.15
CA GLY A 66 26.32 -19.52 -8.33
C GLY A 66 27.36 -18.77 -9.16
N ASP A 67 28.29 -19.47 -9.82
CA ASP A 67 29.30 -18.88 -10.70
C ASP A 67 28.79 -18.78 -12.15
N TYR A 68 27.80 -17.90 -12.34
CA TYR A 68 27.17 -17.63 -13.63
C TYR A 68 28.15 -17.07 -14.66
N LEU A 69 29.16 -16.31 -14.22
CA LEU A 69 30.14 -15.72 -15.12
C LEU A 69 31.04 -16.79 -15.76
N SER A 70 31.54 -17.75 -14.96
CA SER A 70 32.33 -18.86 -15.49
C SER A 70 31.49 -19.78 -16.37
N ALA A 71 30.25 -20.06 -15.98
CA ALA A 71 29.30 -20.83 -16.79
C ALA A 71 29.07 -20.18 -18.17
N ALA A 72 28.84 -18.86 -18.21
CA ALA A 72 28.68 -18.13 -19.46
C ALA A 72 29.95 -18.12 -20.31
N ARG A 73 31.13 -17.98 -19.70
CA ARG A 73 32.43 -18.05 -20.41
C ARG A 73 32.62 -19.39 -21.09
N HIS A 74 32.27 -20.50 -20.44
CA HIS A 74 32.37 -21.82 -21.05
C HIS A 74 31.46 -21.99 -22.27
N TYR A 75 30.22 -21.46 -22.23
CA TYR A 75 29.36 -21.43 -23.42
C TYR A 75 29.95 -20.56 -24.55
N LEU A 76 30.56 -19.41 -24.22
CA LEU A 76 31.20 -18.55 -25.21
C LEU A 76 32.45 -19.18 -25.82
N GLU A 77 33.24 -19.92 -25.04
CA GLU A 77 34.39 -20.69 -25.53
C GLU A 77 33.96 -21.81 -26.47
N ALA A 78 32.92 -22.58 -26.08
CA ALA A 78 32.31 -23.59 -26.94
C ALA A 78 31.80 -22.97 -28.26
N ALA A 79 31.19 -21.78 -28.19
CA ALA A 79 30.72 -21.07 -29.38
C ALA A 79 31.84 -20.66 -30.35
N ARG A 80 33.08 -20.46 -29.87
CA ARG A 80 34.24 -20.11 -30.73
C ARG A 80 34.70 -21.29 -31.58
N THR A 81 34.64 -22.50 -31.02
CA THR A 81 35.10 -23.73 -31.68
C THR A 81 33.98 -24.48 -32.42
N ALA A 82 32.72 -24.11 -32.17
CA ALA A 82 31.57 -24.73 -32.81
C ALA A 82 31.39 -24.35 -34.30
N PRO A 83 30.76 -25.24 -35.10
CA PRO A 83 30.26 -24.93 -36.44
C PRO A 83 29.35 -23.69 -36.48
N SER A 84 29.32 -22.97 -37.60
CA SER A 84 28.65 -21.67 -37.74
C SER A 84 27.15 -21.67 -37.41
N ASP A 85 26.48 -22.79 -37.67
CA ASP A 85 25.06 -23.05 -37.38
C ASP A 85 24.77 -23.22 -35.88
N GLN A 86 25.75 -23.69 -35.09
CA GLN A 86 25.59 -23.93 -33.65
C GLN A 86 26.03 -22.75 -32.77
N ARG A 87 26.85 -21.83 -33.31
CA ARG A 87 27.37 -20.67 -32.55
C ARG A 87 26.27 -19.80 -31.95
N PRO A 88 25.17 -19.45 -32.67
CA PRO A 88 24.15 -18.58 -32.11
C PRO A 88 23.42 -19.21 -30.92
N ALA A 89 23.14 -20.51 -30.97
CA ALA A 89 22.50 -21.24 -29.87
C ALA A 89 23.38 -21.21 -28.60
N LEU A 90 24.69 -21.46 -28.74
CA LEU A 90 25.62 -21.42 -27.61
C LEU A 90 25.77 -20.01 -27.02
N ARG A 91 25.76 -18.96 -27.85
CA ARG A 91 25.75 -17.57 -27.37
C ARG A 91 24.46 -17.21 -26.64
N LEU A 92 23.31 -17.70 -27.10
CA LEU A 92 22.03 -17.53 -26.40
C LEU A 92 22.00 -18.27 -25.06
N LYS A 93 22.59 -19.47 -24.96
CA LYS A 93 22.80 -20.16 -23.68
C LYS A 93 23.69 -19.32 -22.74
N ALA A 94 24.80 -18.76 -23.23
CA ALA A 94 25.65 -17.87 -22.44
C ALA A 94 24.87 -16.64 -21.93
N ALA A 95 24.09 -16.00 -22.81
CA ALA A 95 23.26 -14.85 -22.45
C ALA A 95 22.20 -15.22 -21.38
N ALA A 96 21.54 -16.37 -21.50
CA ALA A 96 20.56 -16.82 -20.51
C ALA A 96 21.18 -17.05 -19.12
N VAL A 97 22.40 -17.58 -19.06
CA VAL A 97 23.12 -17.74 -17.79
C VAL A 97 23.51 -16.39 -17.18
N LEU A 98 23.94 -15.44 -18.00
CA LEU A 98 24.26 -14.08 -17.53
C LEU A 98 23.00 -13.36 -17.01
N GLU A 99 21.86 -13.52 -17.69
CA GLU A 99 20.56 -13.04 -17.22
C GLU A 99 20.20 -13.64 -15.85
N GLN A 100 20.36 -14.96 -15.68
CA GLN A 100 20.06 -15.66 -14.42
C GLN A 100 20.93 -15.16 -13.26
N GLY A 101 22.19 -14.80 -13.53
CA GLY A 101 23.10 -14.21 -12.55
C GLY A 101 22.98 -12.70 -12.40
N GLU A 102 22.03 -12.05 -13.09
CA GLU A 102 21.85 -10.59 -13.12
C GLU A 102 23.12 -9.82 -13.54
N LEU A 103 23.93 -10.43 -14.40
CA LEU A 103 25.21 -9.92 -14.90
C LEU A 103 25.01 -9.03 -16.13
N TRP A 104 24.31 -7.90 -15.96
CA TRP A 104 23.82 -7.04 -17.04
C TRP A 104 24.96 -6.47 -17.93
N ASP A 105 26.05 -6.00 -17.31
CA ASP A 105 27.23 -5.46 -18.01
C ASP A 105 27.90 -6.48 -18.94
N GLN A 106 27.81 -7.77 -18.61
CA GLN A 106 28.36 -8.84 -19.43
C GLN A 106 27.33 -9.36 -20.45
N LEU A 107 26.03 -9.26 -20.15
CA LEU A 107 24.95 -9.70 -21.03
C LEU A 107 24.86 -8.84 -22.30
N GLU A 108 24.93 -7.52 -22.15
CA GLU A 108 24.80 -6.56 -23.28
C GLU A 108 25.76 -6.87 -24.44
N PRO A 109 27.09 -6.98 -24.25
CA PRO A 109 28.01 -7.25 -25.36
C PRO A 109 27.80 -8.64 -25.97
N VAL A 110 27.33 -9.62 -25.18
CA VAL A 110 27.01 -10.96 -25.71
C VAL A 110 25.80 -10.88 -26.65
N LEU A 111 24.72 -10.21 -26.24
CA LEU A 111 23.52 -10.04 -27.07
C LEU A 111 23.81 -9.24 -28.35
N ALA A 112 24.63 -8.18 -28.25
CA ALA A 112 25.06 -7.37 -29.39
C ALA A 112 25.92 -8.16 -30.39
N SER A 113 26.62 -9.20 -29.95
CA SER A 113 27.48 -10.03 -30.82
C SER A 113 26.71 -11.03 -31.70
N ILE A 114 25.41 -11.23 -31.46
CA ILE A 114 24.59 -12.23 -32.16
C ILE A 114 23.98 -11.60 -33.43
N ASP A 115 24.28 -12.16 -34.61
CA ASP A 115 23.66 -11.74 -35.87
C ASP A 115 22.23 -12.31 -35.98
N THR A 116 21.23 -11.46 -35.72
CA THR A 116 19.81 -11.82 -35.69
C THR A 116 19.27 -12.37 -37.01
N ARG A 117 19.94 -12.08 -38.15
CA ARG A 117 19.56 -12.60 -39.46
C ARG A 117 19.80 -14.10 -39.59
N THR A 118 20.78 -14.62 -38.86
CA THR A 118 21.15 -16.04 -38.87
C THR A 118 20.29 -16.90 -37.94
N LEU A 119 19.50 -16.26 -37.07
CA LEU A 119 18.66 -16.95 -36.09
C LEU A 119 17.42 -17.53 -36.75
N ASN A 120 17.04 -18.74 -36.33
CA ASN A 120 15.72 -19.28 -36.59
C ASN A 120 14.66 -18.55 -35.73
N GLU A 121 13.38 -18.83 -35.97
CA GLU A 121 12.27 -18.15 -35.28
C GLU A 121 12.35 -18.27 -33.74
N GLN A 122 12.55 -19.48 -33.22
CA GLN A 122 12.66 -19.72 -31.79
C GLN A 122 13.84 -18.97 -31.16
N GLN A 123 15.00 -18.98 -31.82
CA GLN A 123 16.19 -18.26 -31.37
C GLN A 123 16.02 -16.74 -31.42
N ARG A 124 15.30 -16.21 -32.42
CA ARG A 124 14.97 -14.78 -32.48
C ARG A 124 14.11 -14.36 -31.31
N ILE A 125 13.13 -15.18 -30.93
CA ILE A 125 12.27 -14.92 -29.78
C ILE A 125 13.07 -15.00 -28.48
N GLN A 126 13.94 -16.00 -28.32
CA GLN A 126 14.82 -16.09 -27.15
C GLN A 126 15.74 -14.85 -27.03
N HIS A 127 16.35 -14.41 -28.14
CA HIS A 127 17.17 -13.19 -28.20
C HIS A 127 16.36 -11.93 -27.83
N LEU A 128 15.12 -11.83 -28.34
CA LEU A 128 14.21 -10.74 -28.05
C LEU A 128 13.86 -10.69 -26.55
N LEU A 129 13.46 -11.80 -25.95
CA LEU A 129 13.09 -11.87 -24.53
C LEU A 129 14.29 -11.55 -23.61
N LEU A 130 15.50 -12.00 -23.97
CA LEU A 130 16.74 -11.62 -23.26
C LEU A 130 17.03 -10.13 -23.37
N SER A 131 16.85 -9.55 -24.55
CA SER A 131 17.03 -8.12 -24.79
C SER A 131 16.01 -7.27 -24.02
N VAL A 132 14.77 -7.74 -23.92
CA VAL A 132 13.71 -7.12 -23.11
C VAL A 132 14.08 -7.15 -21.64
N ARG A 133 14.61 -8.27 -21.12
CA ARG A 133 15.03 -8.34 -19.72
C ARG A 133 16.16 -7.36 -19.41
N LEU A 134 17.12 -7.21 -20.32
CA LEU A 134 18.20 -6.21 -20.21
C LEU A 134 17.62 -4.79 -20.18
N ASP A 135 16.70 -4.44 -21.08
CA ASP A 135 16.04 -3.13 -21.07
C ASP A 135 15.34 -2.85 -19.74
N LEU A 136 14.63 -3.84 -19.19
CA LEU A 136 13.97 -3.68 -17.89
C LEU A 136 14.96 -3.51 -16.74
N ALA A 137 16.10 -4.21 -16.76
CA ALA A 137 17.16 -4.00 -15.77
C ALA A 137 17.75 -2.58 -15.82
N GLU A 138 17.75 -1.96 -17.01
CA GLU A 138 18.24 -0.60 -17.22
C GLU A 138 17.15 0.49 -17.08
N GLY A 139 15.93 0.13 -16.67
CA GLY A 139 14.81 1.08 -16.53
C GLY A 139 14.11 1.47 -17.83
N ARG A 140 14.51 0.89 -18.98
CA ARG A 140 13.97 1.11 -20.33
C ARG A 140 12.67 0.33 -20.58
N SER A 141 11.66 0.59 -19.74
CA SER A 141 10.40 -0.15 -19.74
C SER A 141 9.53 0.08 -20.98
N GLU A 142 9.64 1.24 -21.64
CA GLU A 142 8.89 1.54 -22.85
C GLU A 142 9.43 0.73 -24.05
N GLU A 143 10.75 0.70 -24.21
CA GLU A 143 11.45 -0.07 -25.23
C GLU A 143 11.18 -1.57 -25.06
N ALA A 144 11.18 -2.06 -23.82
CA ALA A 144 10.80 -3.42 -23.48
C ALA A 144 9.37 -3.76 -23.96
N LEU A 145 8.39 -2.88 -23.71
CA LEU A 145 7.01 -3.08 -24.17
C LEU A 145 6.89 -3.06 -25.70
N GLN A 146 7.58 -2.14 -26.38
CA GLN A 146 7.58 -2.07 -27.84
C GLN A 146 8.16 -3.35 -28.46
N LYS A 147 9.25 -3.88 -27.90
CA LYS A 147 9.84 -5.16 -28.31
C LYS A 147 8.86 -6.32 -28.09
N LEU A 148 8.22 -6.40 -26.92
CA LEU A 148 7.24 -7.46 -26.62
C LEU A 148 6.03 -7.43 -27.56
N GLN A 149 5.55 -6.26 -27.96
CA GLN A 149 4.41 -6.13 -28.89
C GLN A 149 4.63 -6.79 -30.26
N THR A 150 5.88 -7.08 -30.64
CA THR A 150 6.18 -7.80 -31.90
C THR A 150 5.81 -9.28 -31.85
N ILE A 151 5.59 -9.85 -30.66
CA ILE A 151 5.13 -11.23 -30.48
C ILE A 151 3.59 -11.22 -30.50
N SER A 152 2.98 -11.70 -31.59
CA SER A 152 1.52 -11.69 -31.73
C SER A 152 0.82 -12.88 -31.05
N ASN A 153 1.46 -14.05 -31.00
CA ASN A 153 0.86 -15.29 -30.46
C ASN A 153 1.78 -15.90 -29.38
N PRO A 154 1.88 -15.29 -28.19
CA PRO A 154 2.75 -15.76 -27.13
C PRO A 154 2.41 -17.19 -26.65
N GLU A 155 1.16 -17.63 -26.78
CA GLU A 155 0.69 -18.96 -26.36
C GLU A 155 1.27 -20.10 -27.22
N LEU A 156 1.77 -19.78 -28.42
CA LEU A 156 2.42 -20.72 -29.34
C LEU A 156 3.92 -20.89 -29.06
N LEU A 157 4.48 -20.13 -28.12
CA LEU A 157 5.87 -20.28 -27.70
C LEU A 157 6.10 -21.61 -26.97
N PRO A 158 7.35 -22.12 -26.90
CA PRO A 158 7.65 -23.37 -26.20
C PRO A 158 7.27 -23.38 -24.71
N ASP A 159 7.22 -22.21 -24.06
CA ASP A 159 6.82 -22.02 -22.67
C ASP A 159 5.36 -21.52 -22.55
N HIS A 160 4.57 -21.63 -23.62
CA HIS A 160 3.19 -21.15 -23.73
C HIS A 160 3.02 -19.66 -23.36
N GLY A 161 4.08 -18.86 -23.48
CA GLY A 161 4.04 -17.43 -23.21
C GLY A 161 4.37 -17.06 -21.77
N TYR A 162 4.76 -18.02 -20.92
CA TYR A 162 5.14 -17.80 -19.53
C TYR A 162 6.07 -16.59 -19.36
N ARG A 163 7.22 -16.62 -20.06
CA ARG A 163 8.22 -15.56 -19.95
C ARG A 163 7.75 -14.25 -20.57
N TYR A 164 6.92 -14.31 -21.61
CA TYR A 164 6.31 -13.13 -22.23
C TYR A 164 5.43 -12.37 -21.24
N TYR A 165 4.47 -13.05 -20.60
CA TYR A 165 3.57 -12.41 -19.63
C TYR A 165 4.33 -11.92 -18.39
N GLN A 166 5.33 -12.68 -17.93
CA GLN A 166 6.20 -12.27 -16.81
C GLN A 166 6.91 -10.94 -17.08
N LEU A 167 7.56 -10.80 -18.25
CA LEU A 167 8.30 -9.59 -18.62
C LEU A 167 7.34 -8.42 -18.89
N ARG A 168 6.20 -8.68 -19.53
CA ARG A 168 5.19 -7.65 -19.81
C ARG A 168 4.56 -7.12 -18.51
N ALA A 169 4.28 -7.99 -17.54
CA ALA A 169 3.83 -7.59 -16.21
C ALA A 169 4.84 -6.67 -15.52
N MET A 170 6.13 -7.06 -15.54
CA MET A 170 7.22 -6.28 -14.93
C MET A 170 7.37 -4.91 -15.60
N ALA A 171 7.31 -4.86 -16.94
CA ALA A 171 7.37 -3.62 -17.70
C ALA A 171 6.22 -2.66 -17.37
N TYR A 172 4.99 -3.17 -17.23
CA TYR A 172 3.84 -2.35 -16.82
C TYR A 172 3.96 -1.86 -15.37
N ALA A 173 4.39 -2.73 -14.45
CA ALA A 173 4.59 -2.39 -13.04
C ALA A 173 5.62 -1.26 -12.86
N MET A 174 6.75 -1.31 -13.58
CA MET A 174 7.78 -0.25 -13.57
C MET A 174 7.25 1.11 -14.07
N ARG A 175 6.20 1.11 -14.88
CA ARG A 175 5.53 2.33 -15.37
C ARG A 175 4.39 2.80 -14.47
N GLY A 176 4.12 2.11 -13.36
CA GLY A 176 2.97 2.36 -12.49
C GLY A 176 1.63 1.95 -13.10
N ASN A 177 1.62 1.21 -14.22
CA ASN A 177 0.39 0.70 -14.81
C ASN A 177 0.00 -0.64 -14.16
N THR A 178 -0.46 -0.56 -12.90
CA THR A 178 -0.69 -1.71 -12.04
C THR A 178 -1.85 -2.60 -12.52
N LEU A 179 -2.87 -2.00 -13.16
CA LEU A 179 -3.97 -2.76 -13.75
C LEU A 179 -3.50 -3.66 -14.90
N GLU A 180 -2.71 -3.13 -15.84
CA GLU A 180 -2.21 -3.94 -16.96
C GLU A 180 -1.17 -4.95 -16.49
N ALA A 181 -0.37 -4.63 -15.48
CA ALA A 181 0.51 -5.59 -14.83
C ALA A 181 -0.28 -6.76 -14.23
N ALA A 182 -1.34 -6.48 -13.46
CA ALA A 182 -2.21 -7.50 -12.88
C ALA A 182 -2.88 -8.36 -13.95
N ARG A 183 -3.35 -7.77 -15.07
CA ARG A 183 -3.90 -8.54 -16.21
C ARG A 183 -2.89 -9.55 -16.75
N GLN A 184 -1.63 -9.16 -16.94
CA GLN A 184 -0.60 -10.09 -17.44
C GLN A 184 -0.33 -11.21 -16.45
N LEU A 185 -0.31 -10.90 -15.14
CA LEU A 185 -0.11 -11.90 -14.08
C LEU A 185 -1.28 -12.87 -13.97
N ILE A 186 -2.53 -12.42 -14.21
CA ILE A 186 -3.70 -13.30 -14.27
C ILE A 186 -3.59 -14.29 -15.44
N TRP A 187 -3.13 -13.84 -16.61
CA TRP A 187 -2.84 -14.73 -17.74
C TRP A 187 -1.75 -15.74 -17.39
N LEU A 188 -0.66 -15.25 -16.77
CA LEU A 188 0.44 -16.10 -16.30
C LEU A 188 -0.05 -17.17 -15.31
N ASP A 189 -0.99 -16.83 -14.42
CA ASP A 189 -1.54 -17.75 -13.42
C ASP A 189 -2.18 -19.00 -14.05
N GLY A 190 -2.83 -18.81 -15.20
CA GLY A 190 -3.46 -19.90 -15.96
C GLY A 190 -2.47 -20.87 -16.62
N LEU A 191 -1.19 -20.49 -16.73
CA LEU A 191 -0.12 -21.33 -17.29
C LEU A 191 0.67 -22.09 -16.22
N LEU A 192 0.50 -21.72 -14.95
CA LEU A 192 1.20 -22.35 -13.85
C LEU A 192 0.51 -23.66 -13.46
N ASP A 193 1.29 -24.64 -13.03
CA ASP A 193 0.79 -25.88 -12.43
C ASP A 193 1.31 -26.07 -11.00
N ASP A 194 2.54 -25.59 -10.73
CA ASP A 194 3.16 -25.66 -9.42
C ASP A 194 2.42 -24.77 -8.39
N PRO A 195 1.97 -25.32 -7.25
CA PRO A 195 1.22 -24.56 -6.25
C PRO A 195 2.00 -23.38 -5.64
N GLN A 196 3.32 -23.51 -5.48
CA GLN A 196 4.13 -22.45 -4.89
C GLN A 196 4.33 -21.30 -5.88
N GLN A 197 4.65 -21.59 -7.14
CA GLN A 197 4.75 -20.57 -8.19
C GLN A 197 3.42 -19.85 -8.40
N LYS A 198 2.29 -20.59 -8.33
CA LYS A 198 0.95 -19.97 -8.34
C LYS A 198 0.78 -19.01 -7.19
N LEU A 199 1.07 -19.43 -5.95
CA LEU A 199 0.93 -18.57 -4.78
C LEU A 199 1.75 -17.29 -4.93
N GLU A 200 3.03 -17.41 -5.33
CA GLU A 200 3.92 -16.28 -5.56
C GLU A 200 3.37 -15.33 -6.63
N ASN A 201 2.86 -15.86 -7.75
CA ASN A 201 2.24 -15.05 -8.81
C ASN A 201 0.93 -14.38 -8.33
N GLN A 202 0.10 -15.09 -7.57
CA GLN A 202 -1.15 -14.54 -7.02
C GLN A 202 -0.89 -13.42 -6.02
N TYR A 203 0.17 -13.50 -5.21
CA TYR A 203 0.60 -12.38 -4.38
C TYR A 203 1.03 -11.17 -5.21
N ARG A 204 1.69 -11.37 -6.36
CA ARG A 204 2.00 -10.26 -7.27
C ARG A 204 0.73 -9.63 -7.86
N ILE A 205 -0.28 -10.43 -8.23
CA ILE A 205 -1.59 -9.90 -8.66
C ILE A 205 -2.19 -9.03 -7.55
N TRP A 206 -2.23 -9.59 -6.34
CA TRP A 206 -2.79 -8.95 -5.15
C TRP A 206 -2.09 -7.63 -4.83
N GLU A 207 -0.76 -7.61 -4.84
CA GLU A 207 0.07 -6.43 -4.61
C GLU A 207 -0.19 -5.33 -5.65
N GLN A 208 -0.18 -5.67 -6.94
CA GLN A 208 -0.44 -4.69 -8.00
C GLN A 208 -1.82 -4.04 -7.82
N LEU A 209 -2.86 -4.84 -7.57
CA LEU A 209 -4.22 -4.32 -7.37
C LEU A 209 -4.37 -3.56 -6.05
N SER A 210 -3.58 -3.90 -5.03
CA SER A 210 -3.61 -3.23 -3.71
C SER A 210 -3.19 -1.76 -3.74
N THR A 211 -2.63 -1.29 -4.86
CA THR A 211 -2.31 0.13 -5.07
C THR A 211 -3.51 0.96 -5.54
N LEU A 212 -4.56 0.31 -6.08
CA LEU A 212 -5.72 1.00 -6.61
C LEU A 212 -6.60 1.55 -5.49
N THR A 213 -7.26 2.69 -5.71
CA THR A 213 -8.23 3.25 -4.77
C THR A 213 -9.52 2.42 -4.74
N ASP A 214 -10.30 2.47 -3.65
CA ASP A 214 -11.58 1.74 -3.58
C ASP A 214 -12.55 2.16 -4.70
N HIS A 215 -12.53 3.45 -5.08
CA HIS A 215 -13.30 3.96 -6.21
C HIS A 215 -12.84 3.39 -7.56
N ALA A 216 -11.52 3.22 -7.75
CA ALA A 216 -11.00 2.57 -8.95
C ALA A 216 -11.34 1.07 -8.97
N LEU A 217 -11.21 0.38 -7.83
CA LEU A 217 -11.60 -1.02 -7.68
C LEU A 217 -13.09 -1.24 -7.97
N GLU A 218 -13.97 -0.30 -7.64
CA GLU A 218 -15.39 -0.39 -7.94
C GLU A 218 -15.69 -0.11 -9.41
N ASN A 219 -15.17 0.98 -9.97
CA ASN A 219 -15.53 1.44 -11.32
C ASN A 219 -14.86 0.66 -12.46
N LEU A 220 -13.72 0.03 -12.21
CA LEU A 220 -13.00 -0.74 -13.24
C LEU A 220 -13.51 -2.18 -13.38
N ARG A 221 -14.44 -2.61 -12.51
CA ARG A 221 -15.07 -3.93 -12.60
C ARG A 221 -16.01 -4.03 -13.78
N VAL A 222 -16.02 -5.21 -14.40
CA VAL A 222 -16.96 -5.55 -15.46
C VAL A 222 -18.24 -6.09 -14.83
N ASN A 223 -19.39 -5.59 -15.28
CA ASN A 223 -20.71 -6.06 -14.85
C ASN A 223 -21.48 -6.65 -16.05
N PRO A 224 -22.17 -7.80 -15.89
CA PRO A 224 -22.22 -8.65 -14.70
C PRO A 224 -21.00 -9.58 -14.55
N PRO A 225 -20.70 -10.10 -13.34
CA PRO A 225 -19.74 -11.18 -13.14
C PRO A 225 -20.16 -12.47 -13.89
N PRO A 226 -19.23 -13.40 -14.21
CA PRO A 226 -17.85 -13.51 -13.70
C PRO A 226 -16.77 -13.07 -14.72
N ASP A 227 -15.86 -12.21 -14.26
CA ASP A 227 -14.59 -11.88 -14.92
C ASP A 227 -13.45 -12.08 -13.89
N PRO A 228 -12.33 -12.77 -14.22
CA PRO A 228 -11.27 -13.04 -13.25
C PRO A 228 -10.67 -11.78 -12.61
N LEU A 229 -10.42 -10.73 -13.40
CA LEU A 229 -9.87 -9.48 -12.86
C LEU A 229 -10.86 -8.82 -11.90
N SER A 230 -12.14 -8.79 -12.24
CA SER A 230 -13.22 -8.28 -11.39
C SER A 230 -13.36 -9.08 -10.10
N GLY A 231 -13.13 -10.40 -10.15
CA GLY A 231 -13.06 -11.27 -8.97
C GLY A 231 -11.95 -10.86 -8.01
N TRP A 232 -10.73 -10.65 -8.54
CA TRP A 232 -9.59 -10.15 -7.77
C TRP A 232 -9.86 -8.78 -7.13
N MET A 233 -10.40 -7.82 -7.90
CA MET A 233 -10.70 -6.47 -7.41
C MET A 233 -11.78 -6.48 -6.33
N GLU A 234 -12.84 -7.28 -6.51
CA GLU A 234 -13.90 -7.41 -5.50
C GLU A 234 -13.38 -8.07 -4.22
N LEU A 235 -12.50 -9.07 -4.33
CA LEU A 235 -11.90 -9.72 -3.15
C LEU A 235 -11.09 -8.72 -2.33
N LEU A 236 -10.30 -7.88 -2.99
CA LEU A 236 -9.53 -6.81 -2.34
C LEU A 236 -10.44 -5.76 -1.69
N GLN A 237 -11.53 -5.38 -2.36
CA GLN A 237 -12.52 -4.46 -1.82
C GLN A 237 -13.17 -5.03 -0.54
N ILE A 238 -13.57 -6.31 -0.56
CA ILE A 238 -14.11 -7.02 0.61
C ILE A 238 -13.12 -7.01 1.77
N THR A 239 -11.84 -7.28 1.48
CA THR A 239 -10.76 -7.24 2.46
C THR A 239 -10.62 -5.87 3.12
N ARG A 240 -10.58 -4.79 2.34
CA ARG A 240 -10.46 -3.42 2.87
C ARG A 240 -11.67 -2.99 3.67
N GLN A 241 -12.87 -3.31 3.18
CA GLN A 241 -14.13 -2.95 3.85
C GLN A 241 -14.35 -3.73 5.14
N SER A 242 -13.81 -4.95 5.23
CA SER A 242 -13.92 -5.80 6.41
C SER A 242 -12.67 -5.74 7.30
N SER A 243 -11.75 -4.80 7.05
CA SER A 243 -10.53 -4.65 7.84
C SER A 243 -10.89 -4.37 9.30
N GLY A 244 -10.36 -5.18 10.21
CA GLY A 244 -10.70 -5.13 11.63
C GLY A 244 -11.87 -6.02 12.08
N ASP A 245 -12.59 -6.67 11.16
CA ASP A 245 -13.70 -7.58 11.46
C ASP A 245 -13.62 -8.86 10.61
N ARG A 246 -12.99 -9.89 11.19
CA ARG A 246 -12.86 -11.21 10.56
C ARG A 246 -14.22 -11.84 10.24
N GLN A 247 -15.21 -11.67 11.09
CA GLN A 247 -16.51 -12.30 10.89
C GLN A 247 -17.23 -11.68 9.69
N ALA A 248 -17.23 -10.35 9.59
CA ALA A 248 -17.75 -9.64 8.42
C ALA A 248 -17.01 -10.07 7.14
N TRP A 249 -15.69 -10.19 7.19
CA TRP A 249 -14.89 -10.63 6.05
C TRP A 249 -15.29 -12.03 5.58
N MET A 250 -15.42 -13.00 6.50
CA MET A 250 -15.83 -14.37 6.16
C MET A 250 -17.24 -14.43 5.56
N GLN A 251 -18.17 -13.60 6.05
CA GLN A 251 -19.52 -13.51 5.50
C GLN A 251 -19.52 -12.94 4.07
N GLN A 252 -18.78 -11.86 3.84
CA GLN A 252 -18.66 -11.25 2.51
C GLN A 252 -17.92 -12.17 1.52
N LEU A 253 -16.88 -12.86 1.98
CA LEU A 253 -16.14 -13.85 1.21
C LEU A 253 -17.07 -14.96 0.72
N ALA A 254 -17.96 -15.49 1.56
CA ALA A 254 -18.95 -16.49 1.12
C ALA A 254 -19.84 -16.00 -0.04
N GLY A 255 -20.26 -14.73 -0.01
CA GLY A 255 -21.00 -14.10 -1.11
C GLY A 255 -20.15 -13.96 -2.39
N TRP A 256 -18.87 -13.64 -2.24
CA TRP A 256 -17.92 -13.60 -3.36
C TRP A 256 -17.71 -14.97 -3.99
N ARG A 257 -17.54 -16.04 -3.19
CA ARG A 257 -17.40 -17.43 -3.68
C ARG A 257 -18.59 -17.86 -4.56
N ALA A 258 -19.79 -17.41 -4.19
CA ALA A 258 -21.00 -17.68 -4.96
C ALA A 258 -21.05 -16.91 -6.30
N ARG A 259 -20.44 -15.72 -6.37
CA ARG A 259 -20.38 -14.89 -7.59
C ARG A 259 -19.25 -15.28 -8.55
N TYR A 260 -18.14 -15.82 -8.03
CA TYR A 260 -16.97 -16.23 -8.81
C TYR A 260 -16.60 -17.71 -8.55
N PRO A 261 -17.45 -18.66 -8.97
CA PRO A 261 -17.16 -20.08 -8.79
C PRO A 261 -15.89 -20.48 -9.57
N GLY A 262 -14.97 -21.18 -8.89
CA GLY A 262 -13.72 -21.66 -9.52
C GLY A 262 -12.65 -20.58 -9.76
N HIS A 263 -12.77 -19.42 -9.11
CA HIS A 263 -11.77 -18.36 -9.21
C HIS A 263 -10.40 -18.81 -8.72
N ALA A 264 -9.33 -18.44 -9.43
CA ALA A 264 -7.97 -18.92 -9.18
C ALA A 264 -7.43 -18.61 -7.76
N ALA A 265 -7.88 -17.51 -7.15
CA ALA A 265 -7.52 -17.15 -5.78
C ALA A 265 -7.88 -18.22 -4.72
N GLU A 266 -8.84 -19.11 -4.99
CA GLU A 266 -9.30 -20.14 -4.03
C GLU A 266 -8.28 -21.25 -3.82
N SER A 267 -7.46 -21.56 -4.84
CA SER A 267 -6.59 -22.74 -4.77
C SER A 267 -5.31 -22.50 -3.98
N ALA A 268 -4.81 -21.27 -3.94
CA ALA A 268 -3.52 -20.95 -3.33
C ALA A 268 -3.59 -19.72 -2.42
N LEU A 269 -3.94 -18.53 -2.94
CA LEU A 269 -3.88 -17.30 -2.16
C LEU A 269 -4.84 -17.30 -0.95
N LEU A 270 -6.11 -17.63 -1.12
CA LEU A 270 -7.09 -17.52 -0.04
C LEU A 270 -6.76 -18.43 1.16
N PRO A 271 -6.42 -19.72 0.98
CA PRO A 271 -5.96 -20.56 2.07
C PRO A 271 -4.75 -19.99 2.82
N ASP A 272 -3.73 -19.52 2.08
CA ASP A 272 -2.52 -18.96 2.67
C ASP A 272 -2.81 -17.66 3.43
N LEU A 273 -3.55 -16.74 2.80
CA LEU A 273 -3.95 -15.47 3.40
C LEU A 273 -4.79 -15.68 4.66
N LEU A 274 -5.75 -16.61 4.64
CA LEU A 274 -6.54 -16.98 5.81
C LEU A 274 -5.66 -17.48 6.96
N GLY A 275 -4.69 -18.36 6.66
CA GLY A 275 -3.74 -18.88 7.64
C GLY A 275 -2.83 -17.78 8.20
N GLN A 276 -2.29 -16.90 7.36
CA GLN A 276 -1.49 -15.76 7.79
C GLN A 276 -2.30 -14.82 8.69
N LEU A 277 -3.54 -14.49 8.32
CA LEU A 277 -4.40 -13.67 9.15
C LEU A 277 -4.67 -14.35 10.49
N GLU A 278 -4.93 -15.66 10.52
CA GLU A 278 -5.18 -16.39 11.76
C GLU A 278 -4.01 -16.24 12.74
N GLN A 279 -2.79 -16.34 12.23
CA GLN A 279 -1.57 -16.19 13.02
C GLN A 279 -1.33 -14.73 13.43
N LEU A 280 -1.42 -13.79 12.48
CA LEU A 280 -1.07 -12.38 12.72
C LEU A 280 -2.10 -11.66 13.57
N THR A 281 -3.36 -12.08 13.53
CA THR A 281 -4.44 -11.49 14.34
C THR A 281 -4.78 -12.30 15.59
N ALA A 282 -3.90 -13.22 15.99
CA ALA A 282 -4.01 -13.86 17.29
C ALA A 282 -3.91 -12.79 18.38
N ARG A 283 -4.92 -12.73 19.24
CA ARG A 283 -4.97 -11.69 20.27
C ARG A 283 -4.07 -12.09 21.45
N PRO A 284 -3.24 -11.16 21.98
CA PRO A 284 -2.47 -11.42 23.19
C PRO A 284 -3.39 -11.82 24.36
N GLN A 285 -2.97 -12.74 25.22
CA GLN A 285 -3.77 -13.22 26.34
C GLN A 285 -3.63 -12.30 27.57
N HIS A 286 -2.47 -11.67 27.76
CA HIS A 286 -2.16 -10.88 28.95
C HIS A 286 -1.60 -9.52 28.56
N ILE A 287 -2.49 -8.53 28.45
CA ILE A 287 -2.11 -7.17 28.09
C ILE A 287 -1.86 -6.35 29.35
N ALA A 288 -0.64 -5.84 29.50
CA ALA A 288 -0.31 -4.85 30.51
C ALA A 288 -0.50 -3.43 29.97
N VAL A 289 -1.13 -2.57 30.76
CA VAL A 289 -1.39 -1.18 30.42
C VAL A 289 -0.60 -0.27 31.35
N LEU A 290 0.41 0.40 30.81
CA LEU A 290 1.34 1.26 31.53
C LEU A 290 0.98 2.72 31.31
N LEU A 291 0.31 3.34 32.29
CA LEU A 291 -0.14 4.73 32.19
C LEU A 291 0.13 5.53 33.47
N PRO A 292 0.31 6.86 33.36
CA PRO A 292 0.54 7.72 34.51
C PRO A 292 -0.79 8.02 35.23
N PHE A 293 -1.23 7.14 36.12
CA PHE A 293 -2.45 7.30 36.92
C PHE A 293 -2.29 8.29 38.08
N SER A 294 -1.11 8.89 38.22
CA SER A 294 -0.79 9.96 39.16
C SER A 294 -0.18 11.19 38.47
N GLY A 295 -0.04 12.30 39.20
CA GLY A 295 0.55 13.54 38.69
C GLY A 295 -0.31 14.30 37.67
N ARG A 296 0.35 15.04 36.76
CA ARG A 296 -0.31 15.98 35.82
C ARG A 296 -1.09 15.30 34.70
N ALA A 297 -0.71 14.07 34.32
CA ALA A 297 -1.31 13.33 33.21
C ALA A 297 -2.45 12.39 33.65
N ARG A 298 -2.79 12.33 34.94
CA ARG A 298 -3.78 11.43 35.53
C ARG A 298 -5.14 11.40 34.83
N GLU A 299 -5.71 12.57 34.50
CA GLU A 299 -7.03 12.61 33.83
C GLU A 299 -6.95 12.14 32.37
N SER A 300 -5.82 12.38 31.69
CA SER A 300 -5.56 11.86 30.34
C SER A 300 -5.41 10.34 30.36
N ALA A 301 -4.62 9.81 31.30
CA ALA A 301 -4.48 8.37 31.52
C ALA A 301 -5.82 7.69 31.85
N ALA A 302 -6.64 8.32 32.70
CA ALA A 302 -7.96 7.81 33.03
C ALA A 302 -8.88 7.75 31.81
N ALA A 303 -8.85 8.75 30.92
CA ALA A 303 -9.64 8.74 29.69
C ALA A 303 -9.22 7.62 28.73
N LEU A 304 -7.91 7.37 28.58
CA LEU A 304 -7.38 6.26 27.76
C LEU A 304 -7.79 4.90 28.33
N ARG A 305 -7.64 4.71 29.65
CA ARG A 305 -8.09 3.51 30.35
C ARG A 305 -9.58 3.26 30.13
N ASP A 306 -10.41 4.28 30.30
CA ASP A 306 -11.86 4.14 30.15
C ASP A 306 -12.22 3.78 28.69
N GLY A 307 -11.48 4.31 27.70
CA GLY A 307 -11.59 3.94 26.29
C GLY A 307 -11.29 2.48 26.03
N MET A 308 -10.14 2.00 26.53
CA MET A 308 -9.74 0.60 26.43
C MET A 308 -10.75 -0.33 27.11
N LEU A 309 -11.18 0.01 28.33
CA LEU A 309 -12.15 -0.80 29.07
C LEU A 309 -13.50 -0.87 28.36
N ALA A 310 -13.97 0.23 27.76
CA ALA A 310 -15.22 0.21 27.01
C ALA A 310 -15.14 -0.74 25.81
N ALA A 311 -14.02 -0.73 25.08
CA ALA A 311 -13.80 -1.66 23.97
C ALA A 311 -13.70 -3.12 24.47
N TRP A 312 -13.00 -3.35 25.58
CA TRP A 312 -12.86 -4.67 26.22
C TRP A 312 -14.19 -5.27 26.68
N TYR A 313 -15.08 -4.46 27.27
CA TYR A 313 -16.41 -4.91 27.70
C TYR A 313 -17.36 -5.19 26.54
N GLU A 314 -17.17 -4.51 25.39
CA GLU A 314 -18.01 -4.67 24.22
C GLU A 314 -17.79 -6.02 23.53
N GLU A 315 -16.56 -6.53 23.54
CA GLU A 315 -16.17 -7.76 22.84
C GLU A 315 -16.37 -9.04 23.66
N GLN A 316 -17.14 -8.98 24.74
CA GLN A 316 -17.33 -10.14 25.61
C GLN A 316 -18.14 -11.25 24.91
N PRO A 317 -17.76 -12.54 25.07
CA PRO A 317 -16.65 -13.02 25.90
C PRO A 317 -15.29 -12.84 25.22
N VAL A 318 -14.33 -12.25 25.93
CA VAL A 318 -12.92 -12.15 25.49
C VAL A 318 -12.02 -12.81 26.52
N GLU A 319 -11.09 -13.67 26.07
CA GLU A 319 -10.16 -14.39 26.96
C GLU A 319 -9.00 -13.51 27.44
N THR A 320 -8.68 -12.45 26.69
CA THR A 320 -7.61 -11.51 27.01
C THR A 320 -7.88 -10.73 28.30
N THR A 321 -6.93 -10.77 29.23
CA THR A 321 -6.96 -10.00 30.48
C THR A 321 -6.19 -8.69 30.35
N LEU A 322 -6.74 -7.61 30.91
CA LEU A 322 -6.07 -6.32 31.05
C LEU A 322 -5.56 -6.12 32.49
N ARG A 323 -4.28 -5.80 32.66
CA ARG A 323 -3.69 -5.40 33.95
C ARG A 323 -3.12 -3.99 33.86
N PHE A 324 -3.47 -3.12 34.80
CA PHE A 324 -3.07 -1.71 34.78
C PHE A 324 -1.96 -1.43 35.77
N TYR A 325 -0.91 -0.75 35.31
CA TYR A 325 0.25 -0.36 36.09
C TYR A 325 0.40 1.16 36.07
N ASP A 326 0.55 1.78 37.26
CA ASP A 326 0.84 3.21 37.34
C ASP A 326 2.32 3.45 37.08
N THR A 327 2.64 4.11 35.97
CA THR A 327 4.03 4.50 35.64
C THR A 327 4.50 5.71 36.44
N GLY A 328 3.62 6.36 37.20
CA GLY A 328 3.91 7.63 37.85
C GLY A 328 4.12 8.78 36.87
N GLY A 329 4.62 9.90 37.37
CA GLY A 329 5.00 11.07 36.56
C GLY A 329 6.48 11.12 36.16
N ASP A 330 7.29 10.15 36.60
CA ASP A 330 8.73 10.10 36.38
C ASP A 330 9.07 9.02 35.36
N ALA A 331 9.74 9.41 34.26
CA ALA A 331 10.13 8.49 33.22
C ALA A 331 11.07 7.39 33.75
N MET A 332 11.92 7.69 34.73
CA MET A 332 12.93 6.77 35.25
C MET A 332 12.34 5.47 35.81
N LEU A 333 11.11 5.51 36.34
CA LEU A 333 10.41 4.35 36.90
C LEU A 333 9.87 3.39 35.82
N LEU A 334 9.73 3.87 34.59
CA LEU A 334 9.07 3.12 33.53
C LEU A 334 9.70 1.74 33.31
N TRP A 335 11.03 1.68 33.25
CA TRP A 335 11.72 0.42 32.97
C TRP A 335 11.41 -0.64 34.03
N SER A 336 11.43 -0.27 35.31
CA SER A 336 11.06 -1.19 36.39
C SER A 336 9.60 -1.64 36.32
N VAL A 337 8.68 -0.75 35.94
CA VAL A 337 7.26 -1.09 35.78
C VAL A 337 7.04 -1.99 34.57
N TYR A 338 7.77 -1.76 33.47
CA TYR A 338 7.75 -2.61 32.28
C TYR A 338 8.28 -4.00 32.59
N GLN A 339 9.42 -4.11 33.27
CA GLN A 339 9.96 -5.41 33.71
C GLN A 339 8.98 -6.15 34.62
N GLN A 340 8.38 -5.45 35.60
CA GLN A 340 7.36 -6.05 36.45
C GLN A 340 6.16 -6.58 35.65
N ALA A 341 5.68 -5.84 34.65
CA ALA A 341 4.58 -6.28 33.81
C ALA A 341 4.92 -7.55 33.00
N VAL A 342 6.15 -7.62 32.48
CA VAL A 342 6.65 -8.81 31.77
C VAL A 342 6.77 -10.00 32.74
N ASP A 343 7.33 -9.79 33.93
CA ASP A 343 7.46 -10.82 34.97
C ASP A 343 6.08 -11.32 35.46
N ASP A 344 5.07 -10.45 35.47
CA ASP A 344 3.68 -10.78 35.78
C ASP A 344 2.95 -11.56 34.67
N GLY A 345 3.65 -11.84 33.56
CA GLY A 345 3.20 -12.66 32.44
C GLY A 345 2.60 -11.89 31.26
N ALA A 346 2.84 -10.58 31.15
CA ALA A 346 2.35 -9.82 30.00
C ALA A 346 3.01 -10.31 28.71
N ASP A 347 2.21 -10.53 27.66
CA ASP A 347 2.66 -10.87 26.31
C ASP A 347 2.54 -9.69 25.32
N PHE A 348 1.91 -8.60 25.76
CA PHE A 348 1.86 -7.32 25.05
C PHE A 348 1.71 -6.16 26.02
N VAL A 349 2.29 -5.01 25.70
CA VAL A 349 2.19 -3.78 26.52
C VAL A 349 1.55 -2.64 25.75
N ILE A 350 0.53 -2.00 26.33
CA ILE A 350 -0.04 -0.73 25.85
C ILE A 350 0.40 0.40 26.77
N GLY A 351 1.01 1.44 26.20
CA GLY A 351 1.70 2.50 26.93
C GLY A 351 3.22 2.42 26.72
N PRO A 352 3.99 3.44 27.15
CA PRO A 352 3.59 4.58 27.99
C PRO A 352 2.94 5.72 27.21
N LEU A 353 2.53 6.77 27.93
CA LEU A 353 1.93 7.99 27.38
C LEU A 353 2.92 9.17 27.23
N LEU A 354 3.92 9.27 28.12
CA LEU A 354 4.82 10.43 28.18
C LEU A 354 5.97 10.25 27.17
N LYS A 355 6.32 11.31 26.43
CA LYS A 355 7.39 11.26 25.42
C LYS A 355 8.74 10.81 25.98
N ALA A 356 9.13 11.36 27.13
CA ALA A 356 10.37 10.98 27.82
C ALA A 356 10.41 9.47 28.18
N SER A 357 9.27 8.88 28.50
CA SER A 357 9.14 7.44 28.77
C SER A 357 9.34 6.62 27.49
N ILE A 358 8.84 7.09 26.35
CA ILE A 358 9.03 6.44 25.04
C ILE A 358 10.49 6.52 24.62
N ASP A 359 11.13 7.68 24.80
CA ASP A 359 12.55 7.86 24.49
C ASP A 359 13.41 6.85 25.29
N GLN A 360 13.10 6.62 26.57
CA GLN A 360 13.77 5.61 27.39
C GLN A 360 13.58 4.18 26.87
N LEU A 361 12.38 3.81 26.40
CA LEU A 361 12.16 2.48 25.79
C LEU A 361 12.90 2.33 24.47
N SER A 362 12.93 3.37 23.65
CA SER A 362 13.64 3.32 22.35
C SER A 362 15.14 3.12 22.52
N GLN A 363 15.70 3.45 23.69
CA GLN A 363 17.11 3.32 24.03
C GLN A 363 17.44 2.05 24.82
N SER A 364 16.46 1.17 25.11
CA SER A 364 16.70 -0.02 25.94
C SER A 364 17.48 -1.13 25.22
N GLY A 365 17.57 -1.07 23.89
CA GLY A 365 18.27 -2.05 23.04
C GLY A 365 17.55 -3.38 22.85
N LEU A 366 16.68 -3.79 23.78
CA LEU A 366 15.82 -4.97 23.65
C LEU A 366 14.48 -4.76 24.36
N LEU A 367 13.39 -5.22 23.73
CA LEU A 367 12.06 -5.32 24.33
C LEU A 367 11.58 -6.77 24.21
N PRO A 368 11.52 -7.53 25.34
CA PRO A 368 11.10 -8.93 25.32
C PRO A 368 9.68 -9.18 24.81
N VAL A 369 8.80 -8.19 24.93
CA VAL A 369 7.43 -8.23 24.43
C VAL A 369 7.12 -6.99 23.60
N PRO A 370 6.22 -7.07 22.62
CA PRO A 370 5.83 -5.90 21.84
C PRO A 370 5.17 -4.82 22.70
N VAL A 371 5.45 -3.57 22.37
CA VAL A 371 4.95 -2.39 23.09
C VAL A 371 4.26 -1.45 22.11
N MET A 372 3.04 -1.01 22.42
CA MET A 372 2.37 0.10 21.74
C MET A 372 2.35 1.33 22.64
N ALA A 373 3.28 2.24 22.42
CA ALA A 373 3.27 3.54 23.09
C ALA A 373 2.08 4.39 22.61
N LEU A 374 1.45 5.13 23.54
CA LEU A 374 0.26 5.97 23.27
C LEU A 374 0.62 7.43 22.97
N ASN A 375 1.81 7.63 22.41
CA ASN A 375 2.32 8.92 21.93
C ASN A 375 3.42 8.65 20.91
N GLN A 376 3.92 9.70 20.28
CA GLN A 376 4.96 9.60 19.26
C GLN A 376 6.12 10.55 19.54
N THR A 377 7.33 10.06 19.29
CA THR A 377 8.57 10.83 19.36
C THR A 377 9.08 11.12 17.95
N GLY A 378 9.81 12.23 17.79
CA GLY A 378 10.29 12.67 16.48
C GLY A 378 11.60 12.01 16.05
N GLY A 379 12.24 11.23 16.93
CA GLY A 379 13.51 10.57 16.65
C GLY A 379 13.34 9.29 15.84
N GLU A 380 14.38 8.91 15.11
CA GLU A 380 14.44 7.58 14.51
C GLU A 380 14.34 6.52 15.61
N THR A 381 13.45 5.56 15.40
CA THR A 381 13.30 4.40 16.28
C THR A 381 14.00 3.25 15.59
N ASP A 382 14.71 2.43 16.36
CA ASP A 382 15.27 1.20 15.83
C ASP A 382 14.14 0.30 15.32
N ASN A 383 14.13 0.05 14.01
CA ASN A 383 13.10 -0.74 13.35
C ASN A 383 13.11 -2.21 13.82
N GLU A 384 14.20 -2.69 14.44
CA GLU A 384 14.26 -4.04 15.01
C GLU A 384 13.46 -4.15 16.31
N LEU A 385 13.32 -3.06 17.08
CA LEU A 385 12.55 -3.06 18.32
C LEU A 385 11.05 -3.24 18.02
N PRO A 386 10.33 -4.13 18.72
CA PRO A 386 8.88 -4.28 18.59
C PRO A 386 8.12 -3.14 19.30
N LEU A 387 8.51 -1.89 19.03
CA LEU A 387 7.95 -0.66 19.60
C LEU A 387 7.07 0.05 18.57
N TYR A 388 5.76 -0.06 18.74
CA TYR A 388 4.76 0.68 17.98
C TYR A 388 4.46 2.02 18.64
N GLN A 389 4.16 3.04 17.86
CA GLN A 389 3.84 4.39 18.37
C GLN A 389 2.51 4.90 17.83
N PHE A 390 1.51 5.00 18.70
CA PHE A 390 0.16 5.45 18.37
C PHE A 390 -0.21 6.72 19.11
N GLY A 391 -0.16 7.86 18.43
CA GLY A 391 -0.38 9.18 19.04
C GLY A 391 -1.44 10.02 18.34
N LEU A 392 -1.96 11.02 19.07
CA LEU A 392 -2.75 12.11 18.50
C LEU A 392 -1.85 13.29 18.13
N ALA A 393 -0.87 13.06 17.24
CA ALA A 393 0.12 14.07 16.89
C ALA A 393 -0.52 15.22 16.08
N PRO A 394 -0.48 16.48 16.55
CA PRO A 394 -1.01 17.61 15.80
C PRO A 394 -0.24 17.87 14.49
N GLU A 395 0.99 17.38 14.39
CA GLU A 395 1.80 17.45 13.18
C GLU A 395 1.19 16.62 12.03
N ASP A 396 0.55 15.48 12.32
CA ASP A 396 -0.16 14.68 11.31
C ASP A 396 -1.38 15.43 10.76
N GLU A 397 -2.11 16.13 11.63
CA GLU A 397 -3.27 16.93 11.25
C GLU A 397 -2.85 18.12 10.39
N ALA A 398 -1.71 18.74 10.71
CA ALA A 398 -1.11 19.80 9.92
C ALA A 398 -0.68 19.34 8.52
N ARG A 399 -0.06 18.15 8.39
CA ARG A 399 0.25 17.56 7.08
C ARG A 399 -1.01 17.31 6.25
N GLN A 400 -2.06 16.78 6.88
CA GLN A 400 -3.35 16.58 6.20
C GLN A 400 -4.00 17.90 5.79
N ALA A 401 -3.89 18.95 6.60
CA ALA A 401 -4.36 20.27 6.22
C ALA A 401 -3.61 20.82 5.00
N ALA A 402 -2.28 20.66 4.94
CA ALA A 402 -1.50 21.01 3.75
C ALA A 402 -1.97 20.25 2.51
N GLN A 403 -2.12 18.92 2.61
CA GLN A 403 -2.61 18.08 1.51
C GLN A 403 -3.99 18.52 1.04
N ARG A 404 -4.89 18.82 1.97
CA ARG A 404 -6.26 19.23 1.65
C ARG A 404 -6.28 20.57 0.92
N ILE A 405 -5.55 21.57 1.42
CA ILE A 405 -5.49 22.89 0.78
C ILE A 405 -4.97 22.79 -0.65
N PHE A 406 -3.90 22.01 -0.84
CA PHE A 406 -3.32 21.79 -2.16
C PHE A 406 -4.28 21.05 -3.11
N ASN A 407 -4.95 20.00 -2.63
CA ASN A 407 -5.92 19.23 -3.41
C ASN A 407 -7.16 20.05 -3.79
N ASP A 408 -7.55 21.01 -2.94
CA ASP A 408 -8.62 21.98 -3.24
C ASP A 408 -8.18 23.03 -4.29
N GLY A 409 -6.92 22.97 -4.78
CA GLY A 409 -6.41 23.78 -5.87
C GLY A 409 -5.77 25.10 -5.45
N HIS A 410 -5.48 25.28 -4.16
CA HIS A 410 -4.80 26.45 -3.64
C HIS A 410 -3.30 26.21 -3.61
N GLN A 411 -2.52 27.10 -4.23
CA GLN A 411 -1.06 27.08 -4.26
C GLN A 411 -0.47 28.07 -3.26
N TYR A 412 -1.12 29.21 -3.03
CA TYR A 412 -0.57 30.30 -2.23
C TYR A 412 -1.37 30.56 -0.95
N VAL A 413 -0.73 30.36 0.21
CA VAL A 413 -1.40 30.46 1.52
C VAL A 413 -0.74 31.47 2.45
N ILE A 414 -1.52 32.04 3.34
CA ILE A 414 -1.00 32.67 4.57
C ILE A 414 -1.34 31.82 5.78
N SER A 415 -0.52 31.94 6.82
CA SER A 415 -0.73 31.23 8.08
C SER A 415 -0.89 32.18 9.26
N LEU A 416 -1.81 31.86 10.17
CA LEU A 416 -1.99 32.55 11.46
C LEU A 416 -1.81 31.54 12.59
N ILE A 417 -0.73 31.71 13.37
CA ILE A 417 -0.29 30.73 14.36
C ILE A 417 -0.02 31.38 15.73
N PRO A 418 -0.16 30.65 16.84
CA PRO A 418 0.22 31.16 18.14
C PRO A 418 1.74 31.22 18.28
N ASP A 419 2.24 32.28 18.88
CA ASP A 419 3.66 32.51 19.15
C ASP A 419 4.11 31.72 20.39
N ASN A 420 4.27 30.41 20.20
CA ASN A 420 4.79 29.49 21.21
C ASN A 420 5.39 28.23 20.55
N PRO A 421 6.14 27.39 21.31
CA PRO A 421 6.78 26.19 20.75
C PRO A 421 5.82 25.17 20.13
N TRP A 422 4.57 25.11 20.60
CA TRP A 422 3.55 24.24 19.99
C TRP A 422 3.13 24.77 18.62
N GLY A 423 2.87 26.07 18.51
CA GLY A 423 2.50 26.73 17.26
C GLY A 423 3.57 26.58 16.19
N GLU A 424 4.82 26.85 16.53
CA GLU A 424 5.95 26.69 15.60
C GLU A 424 6.12 25.23 15.14
N ARG A 425 6.02 24.26 16.05
CA ARG A 425 6.22 22.84 15.70
C ARG A 425 5.16 22.34 14.72
N VAL A 426 3.89 22.65 14.97
CA VAL A 426 2.78 22.25 14.10
C VAL A 426 2.83 23.00 12.76
N PHE A 427 3.14 24.30 12.79
CA PHE A 427 3.34 25.08 11.58
C PHE A 427 4.49 24.54 10.71
N ASN A 428 5.62 24.17 11.31
CA ASN A 428 6.75 23.61 10.57
C ASN A 428 6.42 22.27 9.89
N ALA A 429 5.50 21.48 10.46
CA ALA A 429 4.98 20.27 9.80
C ALA A 429 4.06 20.62 8.63
N PHE A 430 3.17 21.60 8.80
CA PHE A 430 2.32 22.14 7.73
C PHE A 430 3.16 22.70 6.57
N ALA A 431 4.07 23.63 6.85
CA ALA A 431 4.84 24.35 5.84
C ALA A 431 5.76 23.43 5.03
N ARG A 432 6.37 22.42 5.67
CA ARG A 432 7.14 21.40 4.95
C ARG A 432 6.26 20.60 3.99
N ALA A 433 5.20 19.97 4.50
CA ALA A 433 4.31 19.17 3.66
C ALA A 433 3.66 19.98 2.53
N TYR A 434 3.33 21.25 2.79
CA TYR A 434 2.78 22.13 1.78
C TYR A 434 3.80 22.50 0.70
N GLY A 435 5.05 22.76 1.09
CA GLY A 435 6.17 22.98 0.17
C GLY A 435 6.54 21.75 -0.66
N ASP A 436 6.50 20.56 -0.05
CA ASP A 436 6.78 19.28 -0.74
C ASP A 436 5.74 18.98 -1.84
N LEU A 437 4.51 19.50 -1.68
CA LEU A 437 3.46 19.44 -2.70
C LEU A 437 3.61 20.52 -3.79
N GLY A 438 4.51 21.49 -3.61
CA GLY A 438 4.71 22.63 -4.53
C GLY A 438 3.89 23.89 -4.17
N GLY A 439 3.25 23.91 -3.01
CA GLY A 439 2.59 25.08 -2.45
C GLY A 439 3.56 26.04 -1.77
N GLU A 440 3.17 27.31 -1.63
CA GLU A 440 3.99 28.35 -1.01
C GLU A 440 3.24 29.04 0.15
N VAL A 441 3.90 29.10 1.31
CA VAL A 441 3.44 29.91 2.45
C VAL A 441 4.00 31.32 2.31
N LEU A 442 3.15 32.25 1.86
CA LEU A 442 3.52 33.61 1.50
C LEU A 442 3.91 34.49 2.70
N GLU A 443 3.24 34.31 3.83
CA GLU A 443 3.48 35.08 5.06
C GLU A 443 2.90 34.36 6.28
N THR A 444 3.53 34.53 7.45
CA THR A 444 3.10 33.88 8.69
C THR A 444 2.91 34.89 9.81
N GLY A 445 1.66 35.11 10.20
CA GLY A 445 1.27 36.00 11.28
C GLY A 445 1.27 35.27 12.61
N ARG A 446 2.10 35.75 13.54
CA ARG A 446 2.23 35.19 14.88
C ARG A 446 1.41 36.01 15.87
N TYR A 447 0.66 35.33 16.73
CA TYR A 447 -0.16 36.00 17.74
C TYR A 447 0.12 35.47 19.16
N PRO A 448 0.07 36.30 20.22
CA PRO A 448 0.24 35.81 21.58
C PRO A 448 -0.87 34.81 21.96
N PRO A 449 -0.58 33.65 22.58
CA PRO A 449 -1.57 32.59 22.80
C PRO A 449 -2.82 33.00 23.60
N LYS A 450 -2.71 34.03 24.44
CA LYS A 450 -3.79 34.54 25.30
C LYS A 450 -4.42 35.85 24.80
N THR A 451 -4.06 36.32 23.60
CA THR A 451 -4.62 37.56 23.04
C THR A 451 -6.07 37.36 22.59
N ALA A 452 -6.83 38.45 22.57
CA ALA A 452 -8.09 38.56 21.85
C ALA A 452 -8.01 39.53 20.65
N ASP A 453 -6.89 40.25 20.53
CA ASP A 453 -6.61 41.17 19.43
C ASP A 453 -5.66 40.48 18.44
N PHE A 454 -6.17 40.22 17.23
CA PHE A 454 -5.44 39.62 16.12
C PHE A 454 -5.24 40.60 14.97
N LYS A 455 -5.60 41.88 15.15
CA LYS A 455 -5.55 42.89 14.10
C LYS A 455 -4.15 43.02 13.49
N LYS A 456 -3.12 43.17 14.33
CA LYS A 456 -1.74 43.33 13.86
C LYS A 456 -1.25 42.12 13.04
N PRO A 457 -1.36 40.86 13.53
CA PRO A 457 -1.02 39.67 12.74
C PRO A 457 -1.77 39.58 11.41
N ILE A 458 -3.05 39.97 11.38
CA ILE A 458 -3.89 39.97 10.16
C ILE A 458 -3.44 41.07 9.19
N GLU A 459 -3.21 42.29 9.68
CA GLU A 459 -2.77 43.42 8.86
C GLU A 459 -1.40 43.15 8.21
N SER A 460 -0.48 42.52 8.94
CA SER A 460 0.84 42.16 8.42
C SER A 460 0.77 41.05 7.38
N THR A 461 0.01 39.98 7.64
CA THR A 461 -0.11 38.84 6.70
C THR A 461 -0.83 39.17 5.40
N LEU A 462 -1.87 40.01 5.47
CA LEU A 462 -2.60 40.48 4.29
C LEU A 462 -1.89 41.65 3.58
N ASN A 463 -0.70 42.04 4.04
CA ASN A 463 0.10 43.17 3.54
C ASN A 463 -0.68 44.50 3.47
N LEU A 464 -1.58 44.72 4.44
CA LEU A 464 -2.37 45.94 4.53
C LEU A 464 -1.51 47.14 4.95
N ASP A 465 -0.40 46.89 5.67
CA ASP A 465 0.57 47.91 6.08
C ASP A 465 1.35 48.53 4.92
N GLY A 466 1.69 47.73 3.90
CA GLY A 466 2.34 48.23 2.68
C GLY A 466 1.43 49.12 1.86
N SER A 467 0.14 48.78 1.79
CA SER A 467 -0.89 49.59 1.14
C SER A 467 -1.06 50.95 1.84
N LYS A 468 -1.10 50.95 3.18
CA LYS A 468 -1.23 52.17 3.99
C LYS A 468 0.02 53.06 3.91
N ARG A 469 1.22 52.47 3.88
CA ARG A 469 2.48 53.22 3.69
C ARG A 469 2.54 53.89 2.32
N ARG A 470 2.17 53.19 1.25
CA ARG A 470 2.10 53.77 -0.11
C ARG A 470 1.09 54.89 -0.19
N HIS A 471 -0.10 54.70 0.39
CA HIS A 471 -1.11 55.75 0.45
C HIS A 471 -0.60 57.01 1.17
N ASN A 472 -0.04 56.84 2.38
CA ASN A 472 0.50 57.98 3.15
C ASN A 472 1.65 58.68 2.41
N ALA A 473 2.51 57.94 1.69
CA ALA A 473 3.57 58.51 0.88
C ALA A 473 3.01 59.32 -0.31
N LEU A 474 2.02 58.77 -1.03
CA LEU A 474 1.34 59.45 -2.14
C LEU A 474 0.60 60.70 -1.67
N GLN A 475 -0.08 60.64 -0.52
CA GLN A 475 -0.79 61.77 0.07
C GLN A 475 0.17 62.91 0.44
N ARG A 476 1.34 62.58 0.98
CA ARG A 476 2.40 63.57 1.30
C ARG A 476 3.02 64.18 0.04
N LEU A 477 3.15 63.41 -1.04
CA LEU A 477 3.71 63.89 -2.31
C LEU A 477 2.72 64.75 -3.10
N LEU A 478 1.43 64.41 -3.06
CA LEU A 478 0.39 65.06 -3.86
C LEU A 478 -0.30 66.22 -3.12
N GLY A 479 -0.16 66.32 -1.80
CA GLY A 479 -0.70 67.42 -1.01
C GLY A 479 -2.23 67.43 -0.85
N GLU A 480 -2.92 66.41 -1.37
CA GLU A 480 -4.38 66.29 -1.35
C GLU A 480 -4.85 65.08 -0.53
N ARG A 481 -6.08 65.14 0.02
CA ARG A 481 -6.70 63.99 0.68
C ARG A 481 -7.21 63.01 -0.35
N LEU A 482 -6.45 61.94 -0.55
CA LEU A 482 -6.85 60.80 -1.37
C LEU A 482 -7.83 59.90 -0.59
N ASN A 483 -8.87 59.40 -1.23
CA ASN A 483 -9.71 58.34 -0.64
C ASN A 483 -8.92 57.03 -0.59
N TYR A 484 -8.84 56.40 0.59
CA TYR A 484 -8.14 55.13 0.81
C TYR A 484 -9.11 54.02 1.17
N GLU A 485 -9.23 53.04 0.29
CA GLU A 485 -9.79 51.74 0.63
C GLU A 485 -8.63 50.74 0.79
N PRO A 486 -8.50 50.08 1.96
CA PRO A 486 -7.48 49.06 2.17
C PRO A 486 -7.64 47.92 1.16
N ARG A 487 -6.71 47.82 0.21
CA ARG A 487 -6.65 46.68 -0.72
C ARG A 487 -5.76 45.59 -0.14
N ARG A 488 -6.34 44.41 0.09
CA ARG A 488 -5.59 43.18 0.40
C ARG A 488 -4.73 42.76 -0.78
N ARG A 489 -3.68 42.00 -0.50
CA ARG A 489 -2.97 41.22 -1.52
C ARG A 489 -3.93 40.21 -2.18
N GLN A 490 -3.83 40.03 -3.49
CA GLN A 490 -4.75 39.22 -4.30
C GLN A 490 -4.17 37.85 -4.68
N ASP A 491 -2.91 37.64 -4.37
CA ASP A 491 -2.13 36.41 -4.55
C ASP A 491 -2.36 35.37 -3.45
N VAL A 492 -3.16 35.68 -2.42
CA VAL A 492 -3.54 34.73 -1.37
C VAL A 492 -4.83 34.03 -1.79
N GLU A 493 -4.79 32.70 -1.77
CA GLU A 493 -5.89 31.84 -2.23
C GLU A 493 -6.57 31.12 -1.06
N ALA A 494 -5.84 30.85 0.03
CA ALA A 494 -6.40 30.26 1.24
C ALA A 494 -5.65 30.71 2.51
N ILE A 495 -6.26 30.44 3.67
CA ILE A 495 -5.70 30.78 4.98
C ILE A 495 -5.64 29.53 5.84
N PHE A 496 -4.46 29.21 6.36
CA PHE A 496 -4.30 28.23 7.42
C PHE A 496 -4.32 28.93 8.79
N ILE A 497 -5.21 28.52 9.67
CA ILE A 497 -5.25 29.00 11.06
C ILE A 497 -4.87 27.83 11.95
N LEU A 498 -3.93 28.05 12.86
CA LEU A 498 -3.69 27.16 13.98
C LEU A 498 -4.17 27.86 15.25
N GLY A 499 -5.01 27.21 16.07
CA GLY A 499 -5.49 27.79 17.32
C GLY A 499 -6.50 26.88 18.04
N PHE A 500 -6.98 27.35 19.19
CA PHE A 500 -8.06 26.71 19.95
C PHE A 500 -9.39 27.41 19.68
N PRO A 501 -10.56 26.87 20.14
CA PRO A 501 -11.87 27.39 19.76
C PRO A 501 -12.05 28.88 20.07
N ARG A 502 -11.47 29.36 21.20
CA ARG A 502 -11.54 30.77 21.58
C ARG A 502 -10.87 31.69 20.56
N GLN A 503 -9.69 31.32 20.06
CA GLN A 503 -8.96 32.10 19.06
C GLN A 503 -9.66 32.01 17.70
N ALA A 504 -10.10 30.82 17.29
CA ALA A 504 -10.79 30.63 16.01
C ALA A 504 -12.07 31.45 15.89
N ARG A 505 -12.89 31.48 16.97
CA ARG A 505 -14.11 32.31 17.08
C ARG A 505 -13.83 33.81 16.94
N GLN A 506 -12.62 34.27 17.24
CA GLN A 506 -12.24 35.69 17.16
C GLN A 506 -11.52 36.04 15.85
N LEU A 507 -10.69 35.14 15.34
CA LEU A 507 -9.92 35.31 14.11
C LEU A 507 -10.84 35.42 12.88
N ARG A 508 -11.82 34.53 12.74
CA ARG A 508 -12.67 34.47 11.54
C ARG A 508 -13.50 35.76 11.33
N PRO A 509 -14.16 36.35 12.35
CA PRO A 509 -14.81 37.66 12.18
C PRO A 509 -13.85 38.79 11.81
N GLN A 510 -12.64 38.81 12.38
CA GLN A 510 -11.63 39.84 12.06
C GLN A 510 -11.12 39.69 10.62
N LEU A 511 -10.92 38.46 10.12
CA LEU A 511 -10.59 38.22 8.71
C LEU A 511 -11.68 38.75 7.78
N ARG A 512 -12.96 38.53 8.10
CA ARG A 512 -14.10 39.08 7.34
C ARG A 512 -14.09 40.61 7.35
N PHE A 513 -13.82 41.22 8.50
CA PHE A 513 -13.70 42.67 8.63
C PHE A 513 -12.56 43.26 7.78
N HIS A 514 -11.45 42.53 7.63
CA HIS A 514 -10.30 42.91 6.81
C HIS A 514 -10.40 42.43 5.34
N HIS A 515 -11.62 42.21 4.81
CA HIS A 515 -11.90 41.81 3.43
C HIS A 515 -11.25 40.48 2.98
N ALA A 516 -10.98 39.58 3.91
CA ALA A 516 -10.50 38.21 3.68
C ALA A 516 -11.57 37.17 4.03
N GLY A 517 -12.86 37.54 3.96
CA GLY A 517 -13.99 36.67 4.30
C GLY A 517 -14.38 35.68 3.20
N ASP A 518 -14.01 35.99 1.96
CA ASP A 518 -14.15 35.17 0.76
C ASP A 518 -13.10 34.05 0.68
N LEU A 519 -11.97 34.20 1.38
CA LEU A 519 -10.93 33.19 1.41
C LEU A 519 -11.36 31.96 2.24
N PRO A 520 -11.16 30.75 1.71
CA PRO A 520 -11.36 29.53 2.48
C PRO A 520 -10.34 29.46 3.62
N VAL A 521 -10.81 29.04 4.80
CA VAL A 521 -9.99 28.92 6.01
C VAL A 521 -9.94 27.47 6.43
N TYR A 522 -8.73 26.97 6.64
CA TYR A 522 -8.43 25.60 7.04
C TYR A 522 -7.77 25.57 8.40
N SER A 523 -7.98 24.48 9.15
CA SER A 523 -7.37 24.29 10.45
C SER A 523 -7.24 22.80 10.82
N THR A 524 -6.65 22.54 11.99
CA THR A 524 -6.58 21.21 12.62
C THR A 524 -7.77 21.02 13.58
N SER A 525 -7.90 19.84 14.19
CA SER A 525 -9.01 19.53 15.13
C SER A 525 -9.07 20.46 16.36
N HIS A 526 -7.98 21.19 16.64
CA HIS A 526 -7.81 22.01 17.83
C HIS A 526 -8.78 23.20 17.89
N VAL A 527 -9.30 23.68 16.76
CA VAL A 527 -10.29 24.75 16.72
C VAL A 527 -11.67 24.31 17.20
N TYR A 528 -11.90 23.00 17.34
CA TYR A 528 -13.17 22.45 17.79
C TYR A 528 -13.01 21.72 19.14
N ALA A 529 -13.87 22.08 20.10
CA ALA A 529 -13.87 21.51 21.44
C ALA A 529 -14.45 20.08 21.53
N ALA A 530 -14.73 19.44 20.39
CA ALA A 530 -15.50 18.20 20.27
C ALA A 530 -16.94 18.26 20.82
N THR A 531 -17.38 19.43 21.31
CA THR A 531 -18.74 19.70 21.77
C THR A 531 -19.21 20.98 21.10
N SER A 532 -20.32 20.90 20.36
CA SER A 532 -20.84 22.04 19.61
C SER A 532 -21.57 23.01 20.55
N ASP A 533 -21.25 24.29 20.39
CA ASP A 533 -21.99 25.41 20.96
C ASP A 533 -22.42 26.30 19.80
N PRO A 534 -23.59 26.05 19.18
CA PRO A 534 -24.01 26.74 17.96
C PRO A 534 -24.06 28.27 18.10
N GLY A 535 -24.23 28.78 19.34
CA GLY A 535 -24.21 30.21 19.62
C GLY A 535 -22.81 30.79 19.49
N LEU A 536 -21.84 30.20 20.19
CA LEU A 536 -20.45 30.68 20.17
C LEU A 536 -19.70 30.27 18.89
N ASP A 537 -20.06 29.16 18.27
CA ASP A 537 -19.35 28.60 17.12
C ASP A 537 -19.80 29.19 15.78
N ARG A 538 -20.89 29.97 15.76
CA ARG A 538 -21.39 30.65 14.54
C ARG A 538 -20.36 31.59 13.91
N ASP A 539 -19.49 32.18 14.74
CA ASP A 539 -18.40 33.04 14.27
C ASP A 539 -17.35 32.28 13.44
N MET A 540 -17.33 30.94 13.54
CA MET A 540 -16.44 30.07 12.77
C MET A 540 -17.05 29.57 11.45
N ASP A 541 -18.25 30.01 11.08
CA ASP A 541 -18.93 29.56 9.85
C ASP A 541 -18.01 29.65 8.61
N GLY A 542 -18.00 28.56 7.82
CA GLY A 542 -17.16 28.36 6.66
C GLY A 542 -15.74 27.87 6.93
N LEU A 543 -15.27 27.87 8.19
CA LEU A 543 -13.98 27.27 8.56
C LEU A 543 -14.04 25.75 8.37
N MET A 544 -13.03 25.20 7.69
CA MET A 544 -12.82 23.77 7.47
C MET A 544 -11.74 23.22 8.40
N PHE A 545 -11.94 22.02 8.91
CA PHE A 545 -10.96 21.36 9.77
C PHE A 545 -11.10 19.84 9.68
N CYS A 546 -10.01 19.13 9.99
CA CYS A 546 -10.01 17.69 10.15
C CYS A 546 -10.25 17.29 11.62
N ASP A 547 -10.93 16.17 11.85
CA ASP A 547 -11.10 15.59 13.17
C ASP A 547 -11.39 14.08 13.07
N ILE A 548 -11.43 13.40 14.21
CA ILE A 548 -11.63 11.97 14.27
C ILE A 548 -13.10 11.59 13.96
N PRO A 549 -13.36 10.42 13.34
CA PRO A 549 -14.71 9.89 13.13
C PRO A 549 -15.54 9.87 14.42
N TRP A 550 -14.90 9.53 15.55
CA TRP A 550 -15.54 9.57 16.86
C TRP A 550 -16.14 10.93 17.23
N VAL A 551 -15.68 12.05 16.69
CA VAL A 551 -16.22 13.38 17.01
C VAL A 551 -17.22 13.88 15.96
N LEU A 552 -16.97 13.54 14.70
CA LEU A 552 -17.73 14.05 13.55
C LEU A 552 -18.97 13.21 13.22
N ASP A 553 -18.96 11.91 13.51
CA ASP A 553 -20.13 11.05 13.29
C ASP A 553 -21.29 11.46 14.21
N LYS A 554 -22.41 11.91 13.63
CA LYS A 554 -23.60 12.40 14.38
C LYS A 554 -24.73 11.39 14.52
N ALA A 555 -24.75 10.34 13.71
CA ALA A 555 -25.90 9.43 13.62
C ALA A 555 -25.53 7.96 13.36
N GLY A 556 -24.24 7.65 13.26
CA GLY A 556 -23.73 6.29 13.11
C GLY A 556 -23.24 5.69 14.43
N ARG A 557 -22.45 4.63 14.30
CA ARG A 557 -21.98 3.81 15.43
C ARG A 557 -21.26 4.60 16.51
N TRP A 558 -20.52 5.66 16.15
CA TRP A 558 -19.76 6.43 17.14
C TRP A 558 -20.67 7.38 17.92
N ALA A 559 -21.74 7.88 17.30
CA ALA A 559 -22.72 8.69 17.99
C ALA A 559 -23.42 7.91 19.12
N GLU A 560 -23.89 6.70 18.80
CA GLU A 560 -24.50 5.79 19.77
C GLU A 560 -23.55 5.45 20.93
N LYS A 561 -22.28 5.14 20.61
CA LYS A 561 -21.25 4.88 21.63
C LYS A 561 -21.02 6.08 22.55
N ARG A 562 -20.94 7.30 22.00
CA ARG A 562 -20.78 8.52 22.80
C ARG A 562 -21.96 8.76 23.73
N GLU A 563 -23.19 8.46 23.30
CA GLU A 563 -24.38 8.59 24.14
C GLU A 563 -24.37 7.58 25.30
N MET A 564 -24.04 6.32 25.03
CA MET A 564 -23.88 5.29 26.06
C MET A 564 -22.81 5.72 27.07
N LEU A 565 -21.66 6.19 26.57
CA LEU A 565 -20.54 6.63 27.38
C LEU A 565 -20.88 7.81 28.28
N ALA A 566 -21.66 8.77 27.76
CA ALA A 566 -22.11 9.93 28.53
C ALA A 566 -23.02 9.56 29.71
N ARG A 567 -23.66 8.38 29.70
CA ARG A 567 -24.43 7.87 30.84
C ARG A 567 -23.54 7.33 31.94
N VAL A 568 -22.40 6.73 31.60
CA VAL A 568 -21.45 6.13 32.55
C VAL A 568 -20.45 7.16 33.10
N TRP A 569 -19.87 7.99 32.22
CA TRP A 569 -18.87 9.02 32.58
C TRP A 569 -19.24 10.40 32.02
N PRO A 570 -20.30 11.07 32.54
CA PRO A 570 -20.91 12.26 31.92
C PRO A 570 -19.97 13.46 31.71
N VAL A 571 -18.96 13.63 32.57
CA VAL A 571 -18.02 14.75 32.50
C VAL A 571 -16.77 14.38 31.68
N ARG A 572 -16.12 13.26 32.01
CA ARG A 572 -14.85 12.84 31.38
C ARG A 572 -15.02 12.50 29.91
N SER A 573 -16.08 11.76 29.57
CA SER A 573 -16.38 11.34 28.19
C SER A 573 -16.49 12.53 27.24
N LYS A 574 -17.16 13.61 27.65
CA LYS A 574 -17.34 14.82 26.84
C LYS A 574 -16.04 15.62 26.70
N ARG A 575 -15.26 15.73 27.78
CA ARG A 575 -14.04 16.52 27.81
C ARG A 575 -12.86 15.87 27.08
N PHE A 576 -12.76 14.55 27.13
CA PHE A 576 -11.61 13.79 26.62
C PHE A 576 -11.99 12.83 25.50
N GLN A 577 -12.97 13.18 24.66
CA GLN A 577 -13.45 12.34 23.55
C GLN A 577 -12.33 11.75 22.70
N ARG A 578 -11.33 12.55 22.32
CA ARG A 578 -10.22 12.09 21.47
C ARG A 578 -9.29 11.10 22.17
N LEU A 579 -9.01 11.29 23.46
CA LEU A 579 -8.21 10.34 24.25
C LEU A 579 -8.98 9.07 24.56
N PHE A 580 -10.29 9.18 24.78
CA PHE A 580 -11.15 8.01 24.90
C PHE A 580 -11.11 7.18 23.61
N ALA A 581 -11.29 7.82 22.45
CA ALA A 581 -11.18 7.15 21.16
C ALA A 581 -9.81 6.52 20.93
N LEU A 582 -8.72 7.19 21.34
CA LEU A 582 -7.36 6.61 21.27
C LEU A 582 -7.24 5.34 22.12
N GLY A 583 -7.78 5.35 23.35
CA GLY A 583 -7.79 4.16 24.20
C GLY A 583 -8.63 3.03 23.60
N TYR A 584 -9.81 3.37 23.05
CA TYR A 584 -10.67 2.41 22.35
C TYR A 584 -9.93 1.75 21.19
N ASP A 585 -9.30 2.56 20.33
CA ASP A 585 -8.56 2.05 19.17
C ASP A 585 -7.29 1.30 19.56
N ALA A 586 -6.57 1.70 20.61
CA ALA A 586 -5.36 1.03 21.07
C ALA A 586 -5.63 -0.43 21.43
N TRP A 587 -6.77 -0.69 22.08
CA TRP A 587 -7.25 -2.04 22.33
C TRP A 587 -7.65 -2.76 21.04
N GLN A 588 -8.48 -2.10 20.23
CA GLN A 588 -9.07 -2.68 19.02
C GLN A 588 -8.05 -3.09 17.95
N VAL A 589 -7.06 -2.23 17.70
CA VAL A 589 -6.03 -2.43 16.67
C VAL A 589 -4.91 -3.38 17.08
N THR A 590 -4.76 -3.69 18.37
CA THR A 590 -3.67 -4.54 18.89
C THR A 590 -3.47 -5.85 18.10
N PRO A 591 -4.49 -6.69 17.86
CA PRO A 591 -4.30 -7.91 17.05
C PRO A 591 -4.03 -7.60 15.56
N TRP A 592 -4.36 -6.42 15.06
CA TRP A 592 -4.26 -6.10 13.63
C TRP A 592 -2.93 -5.46 13.23
N LEU A 593 -2.04 -5.14 14.18
CA LEU A 593 -0.78 -4.45 13.90
C LEU A 593 0.08 -5.16 12.84
N GLY A 594 0.19 -6.49 12.93
CA GLY A 594 0.96 -7.29 11.97
C GLY A 594 0.36 -7.28 10.55
N THR A 595 -0.94 -7.01 10.44
CA THR A 595 -1.64 -6.97 9.13
C THR A 595 -1.50 -5.63 8.42
N LEU A 596 -1.17 -4.54 9.12
CA LEU A 596 -1.10 -3.18 8.54
C LEU A 596 0.04 -3.01 7.53
N ASN A 597 0.99 -3.94 7.48
CA ASN A 597 2.04 -3.97 6.46
C ASN A 597 1.74 -4.96 5.33
N MET A 598 0.64 -5.72 5.41
CA MET A 598 0.25 -6.63 4.35
C MET A 598 -0.47 -5.88 3.22
N PRO A 599 -0.14 -6.14 1.94
CA PRO A 599 -0.86 -5.56 0.82
C PRO A 599 -2.36 -5.81 0.93
N GLY A 600 -3.17 -4.77 0.74
CA GLY A 600 -4.64 -4.84 0.85
C GLY A 600 -5.21 -4.75 2.27
N PHE A 601 -4.39 -4.89 3.33
CA PHE A 601 -4.80 -4.76 4.74
C PHE A 601 -4.22 -3.50 5.42
N ALA A 602 -3.54 -2.64 4.66
CA ALA A 602 -2.80 -1.49 5.19
C ALA A 602 -3.65 -0.43 5.90
N ASN A 603 -4.97 -0.53 5.85
CA ASN A 603 -5.91 0.44 6.37
C ASN A 603 -6.81 -0.20 7.43
N TYR A 604 -6.75 0.28 8.68
CA TYR A 604 -7.66 -0.14 9.74
C TYR A 604 -8.66 0.99 10.10
N PRO A 605 -9.97 0.80 9.92
CA PRO A 605 -10.98 1.84 10.18
C PRO A 605 -11.30 1.97 11.68
N GLY A 606 -10.59 2.86 12.37
CA GLY A 606 -10.73 3.15 13.80
C GLY A 606 -11.63 4.34 14.16
N ALA A 607 -11.87 4.51 15.47
CA ALA A 607 -12.54 5.66 16.07
C ALA A 607 -11.75 6.97 15.89
N THR A 608 -10.42 6.87 15.78
CA THR A 608 -9.48 7.98 15.64
C THR A 608 -9.12 8.31 14.19
N GLY A 609 -9.66 7.58 13.23
CA GLY A 609 -9.40 7.73 11.80
C GLY A 609 -9.10 6.38 11.14
N ILE A 610 -8.75 6.40 9.86
CA ILE A 610 -8.17 5.23 9.20
C ILE A 610 -6.70 5.15 9.64
N LEU A 611 -6.32 4.04 10.24
CA LEU A 611 -4.98 3.79 10.76
C LEU A 611 -4.13 3.07 9.70
N THR A 612 -2.92 3.57 9.50
CA THR A 612 -1.88 2.92 8.66
C THR A 612 -0.60 2.82 9.47
N LEU A 613 0.28 1.89 9.13
CA LEU A 613 1.56 1.70 9.81
C LEU A 613 2.70 2.09 8.87
N ASP A 614 3.65 2.90 9.34
CA ASP A 614 4.88 3.18 8.60
C ASP A 614 6.00 2.17 8.92
N GLU A 615 7.09 2.25 8.16
CA GLU A 615 8.28 1.41 8.35
C GLU A 615 8.94 1.57 9.73
N GLN A 616 8.71 2.71 10.40
CA GLN A 616 9.20 3.01 11.75
C GLN A 616 8.18 2.61 12.84
N LYS A 617 7.21 1.75 12.50
CA LYS A 617 6.16 1.23 13.39
C LYS A 617 5.30 2.33 14.03
N ARG A 618 5.17 3.49 13.38
CA ARG A 618 4.29 4.58 13.83
C ARG A 618 2.95 4.46 13.12
N LEU A 619 1.88 4.52 13.93
CA LEU A 619 0.54 4.55 13.40
C LEU A 619 0.18 5.96 12.95
N HIS A 620 -0.06 6.12 11.66
CA HIS A 620 -0.60 7.35 11.07
C HIS A 620 -2.11 7.27 11.02
N ARG A 621 -2.75 8.44 11.01
CA ARG A 621 -4.22 8.55 11.02
C ARG A 621 -4.69 9.41 9.86
N THR A 622 -5.54 8.88 9.01
CA THR A 622 -6.30 9.69 8.04
C THR A 622 -7.63 10.11 8.68
N LEU A 623 -7.86 11.41 8.75
CA LEU A 623 -8.98 12.04 9.45
C LEU A 623 -10.12 12.43 8.51
N GLU A 624 -11.30 12.64 9.08
CA GLU A 624 -12.46 13.13 8.36
C GLU A 624 -12.48 14.66 8.36
N TRP A 625 -13.00 15.25 7.30
CA TRP A 625 -13.10 16.70 7.16
C TRP A 625 -14.50 17.20 7.46
N ALA A 626 -14.58 18.33 8.15
CA ALA A 626 -15.82 19.03 8.43
C ALA A 626 -15.69 20.53 8.17
N GLN A 627 -16.84 21.17 7.93
CA GLN A 627 -16.97 22.62 7.82
C GLN A 627 -18.03 23.12 8.80
N PHE A 628 -17.78 24.24 9.46
CA PHE A 628 -18.79 24.90 10.29
C PHE A 628 -19.92 25.48 9.42
N TYR A 629 -21.15 25.08 9.72
CA TYR A 629 -22.37 25.61 9.12
C TYR A 629 -23.38 25.97 10.22
N ARG A 630 -23.68 27.27 10.37
CA ARG A 630 -24.55 27.80 11.43
C ARG A 630 -24.08 27.37 12.84
N GLY A 631 -22.78 27.42 13.08
CA GLY A 631 -22.14 27.03 14.34
C GLY A 631 -22.06 25.52 14.60
N VAL A 632 -22.44 24.68 13.64
CA VAL A 632 -22.36 23.22 13.76
C VAL A 632 -21.41 22.65 12.71
N PRO A 633 -20.39 21.85 13.10
CA PRO A 633 -19.59 21.12 12.13
C PRO A 633 -20.42 20.12 11.34
N LYS A 634 -20.35 20.21 10.01
CA LYS A 634 -20.91 19.24 9.06
C LYS A 634 -19.79 18.55 8.32
N LYS A 635 -19.81 17.21 8.30
CA LYS A 635 -18.84 16.40 7.55
C LYS A 635 -18.92 16.75 6.06
N LEU A 636 -17.77 16.88 5.42
CA LEU A 636 -17.65 17.04 3.98
C LEU A 636 -17.63 15.65 3.35
N THR A 637 -18.60 15.33 2.50
CA THR A 637 -18.60 14.10 1.70
C THR A 637 -17.62 14.25 0.54
N HIS A 638 -16.86 13.20 0.21
CA HIS A 638 -16.02 13.13 -1.00
C HIS A 638 -16.89 13.12 -2.26
N SER A 639 -17.43 14.27 -2.62
CA SER A 639 -17.92 14.60 -3.95
C SER A 639 -17.83 16.12 -4.03
N GLU A 640 -17.24 16.63 -5.10
CA GLU A 640 -16.84 18.03 -5.29
C GLU A 640 -15.37 18.27 -4.92
N THR A 641 -14.53 18.12 -5.95
CA THR A 641 -13.17 18.64 -6.12
C THR A 641 -12.03 17.63 -6.06
N SER A 642 -12.12 16.55 -6.85
CA SER A 642 -10.93 15.96 -7.48
C SER A 642 -10.96 16.35 -8.96
N VAL A 643 -10.29 17.45 -9.30
CA VAL A 643 -9.80 17.60 -10.67
C VAL A 643 -8.77 16.50 -10.85
N SER A 644 -9.12 15.53 -11.67
CA SER A 644 -8.25 14.47 -12.17
C SER A 644 -6.88 15.03 -12.56
N MET A 645 -5.84 14.69 -11.80
CA MET A 645 -4.44 14.79 -12.24
C MET A 645 -4.02 13.57 -13.08
N GLU A 646 -4.97 12.90 -13.72
CA GLU A 646 -4.75 11.87 -14.72
C GLU A 646 -5.44 12.33 -16.01
N GLY A 647 -4.69 13.04 -16.85
CA GLY A 647 -5.22 13.63 -18.08
C GLY A 647 -4.29 14.59 -18.81
N ARG A 648 -3.00 14.66 -18.44
CA ARG A 648 -1.98 15.36 -19.23
C ARG A 648 -0.88 14.40 -19.67
N ASN A 649 -1.27 13.42 -20.49
CA ASN A 649 -0.37 12.80 -21.47
C ASN A 649 -1.16 11.96 -22.49
N GLU A 650 -2.26 12.52 -23.00
CA GLU A 650 -2.78 12.07 -24.30
C GLU A 650 -2.12 12.90 -25.39
N SER A 651 -1.36 12.20 -26.22
CA SER A 651 -0.74 12.70 -27.44
C SER A 651 -1.82 13.22 -28.39
N GLN A 652 -1.87 14.54 -28.52
CA GLN A 652 -2.68 15.25 -29.49
C GLN A 652 -2.15 14.98 -30.92
N LYS A 653 -2.61 13.90 -31.55
CA LYS A 653 -2.44 13.63 -32.99
C LYS A 653 -3.63 12.82 -33.51
N ASP A 654 -4.75 13.50 -33.77
CA ASP A 654 -5.39 13.49 -35.10
C ASP A 654 -6.53 14.51 -35.12
N ARG A 655 -6.32 15.66 -35.78
CA ARG A 655 -7.41 16.51 -36.26
C ARG A 655 -7.17 16.73 -37.74
N GLY A 656 -7.80 15.88 -38.55
CA GLY A 656 -7.93 16.06 -39.99
C GLY A 656 -8.68 17.37 -40.34
N PRO A 657 -8.51 17.89 -41.56
CA PRO A 657 -8.76 19.29 -41.85
C PRO A 657 -10.24 19.59 -42.13
N GLY A 658 -10.68 20.72 -41.57
CA GLY A 658 -11.53 21.74 -42.19
C GLY A 658 -12.74 21.31 -43.02
N ARG A 659 -13.93 21.53 -42.46
CA ARG A 659 -15.11 21.92 -43.26
C ARG A 659 -15.56 23.32 -42.85
N SER A 660 -15.51 24.23 -43.82
CA SER A 660 -16.06 25.59 -43.77
C SER A 660 -17.60 25.59 -43.68
N PRO A 661 -18.22 26.67 -43.17
CA PRO A 661 -19.66 26.77 -43.01
C PRO A 661 -20.33 27.31 -44.28
N GLY A 662 -21.54 26.83 -44.58
CA GLY A 662 -22.36 27.36 -45.66
C GLY A 662 -23.78 26.79 -45.65
N LEU A 663 -24.72 27.67 -45.27
CA LEU A 663 -26.20 27.60 -45.32
C LEU A 663 -26.92 26.71 -44.31
#